data_AF-A0A2V8VIF7-F1
#
_entry.id   AF-A0A2V8VIF7-F1
#
_cell.length_a   1.000
_cell.length_b   1.000
_cell.length_c   1.000
_cell.angle_alpha   90.00
_cell.angle_beta   90.00
_cell.angle_gamma   90.00
#
_symmetry.space_group_name_H-M   'P 1'
#
loop_
_entity.id
_entity.type
_entity.pdbx_description
1 polymer ?
#
loop_
_entity_poly.entity_id
_entity_poly.type
_entity_poly.pdbx_seq_one_letter_code
_entity_poly.pdbx_strand_id
1 'polypeptide(L)'
;MTRAGHGGFFMSPYGKRVIYSWLFGWILLFAQFAPPPGAAGDVGSINGRLAGPDGQGKSGVVVHLRNSLTGFLAEATTGPEGRFAFRNVPFNPYLLQIEVTGFQTIYKQLEVRSPIPLELKIDLTPSLTEKVTVTADKDAAQLETDTSVSHVDIDKSFIAKAPAPIATRAMEQIVTSTPGFAKDENGRFHFQGAHSQNEYVVDGQTISDQTGMTFSNSIDPGIAQGIEVIYGNVPAEYGEKIGAVINLATKSGLGAGPLKGDVLAGTSRFGTYEGGVSTTYGNENFGLFASINGSKSDRFLDPVNPANLNNNGDTGRGFLRFDWAPSANNKFRWTVLAGQTRRGVPNTFTQEQAGQDQRVTTKDQNLNFGWQHVHSAKSFLDVDVFGRFSTFRLDPSANDAPVTALSDRSLDNYGINPSMTWIAGVHEFKIGGVVKRIPIDERFSFGITDPNLNDPSSPDSNTNLDPYDLTPCGGARVTSCNGSLFQFHESRTGTYYAGYVQDDIRLKRLTANLGLRYDHNNLPVNDSQLEPRIGLAWTLPGDKTVFRVSYNRVLFTPEYENILFSSSAAAAALVPPVIQASQALGGGVLAVRSERQNAYDAGFQQAIGSRLRLDIDFWQRQSHFAGDQDQFLNTGIVFPLAFSHGRFHGWNIRLDMAETAGVKGFISAGHTRAIYGAPPVGGLFLDQAAIGDLTAGEFLIDHDQNLQIQTGWTYDFHKSGFWVGTNVRYDSGLVTDADPATLAADPDNFFAAPFVSIHSGERFDPNRIKARTIYDFSAGFDLDRYHAPLTLQVDLLNAFDKEGVYNIESVFGGTHVIPNTVVFIVESVAGLKANSLSLMMDAAHNLSDEVAILLLFLAYVMPSGLSGTLIWSASFLNSLGILALGGFLVCQAAARLLHAEPVLGIIPIVAGLIAAVGNYGVAAVLRKAATSDPAIRLAYVHNLGDALVAMAPVAAGLLIVVTRLYLFDPLLALVVAGVLLSSTLRELAVSRKDLLWPRKVACGPHHSG
;
A
#
# COMPACT_ATOMS: atom_id res chain seq x y z
N MET A 1 -38.55 -44.01 -44.12
CA MET A 1 -39.53 -43.12 -44.79
C MET A 1 -40.82 -43.12 -43.97
N THR A 2 -41.41 -41.95 -43.66
CA THR A 2 -42.82 -41.70 -43.24
C THR A 2 -43.41 -42.50 -42.04
N ARG A 3 -44.26 -41.97 -41.15
CA ARG A 3 -44.99 -40.68 -41.07
C ARG A 3 -45.36 -40.36 -39.60
N ALA A 4 -45.88 -39.15 -39.36
CA ALA A 4 -46.16 -38.50 -38.07
C ALA A 4 -47.09 -39.20 -37.05
N GLY A 5 -46.96 -38.81 -35.77
CA GLY A 5 -47.86 -39.04 -34.62
C GLY A 5 -47.61 -38.01 -33.50
N HIS A 6 -48.59 -37.74 -32.62
CA HIS A 6 -48.59 -36.61 -31.67
C HIS A 6 -48.14 -36.96 -30.22
N GLY A 7 -47.80 -35.91 -29.45
CA GLY A 7 -47.62 -35.90 -28.00
C GLY A 7 -46.15 -35.86 -27.56
N GLY A 8 -45.70 -35.00 -26.65
CA GLY A 8 -46.39 -34.01 -25.83
C GLY A 8 -45.83 -34.01 -24.40
N PHE A 9 -44.90 -33.10 -24.09
CA PHE A 9 -44.35 -32.93 -22.74
C PHE A 9 -44.18 -31.45 -22.36
N PHE A 10 -44.33 -31.18 -21.06
CA PHE A 10 -44.52 -29.87 -20.46
C PHE A 10 -43.21 -29.08 -20.22
N MET A 11 -43.32 -27.75 -20.38
CA MET A 11 -42.92 -26.65 -19.45
C MET A 11 -41.80 -26.86 -18.41
N SER A 12 -41.07 -25.82 -17.97
CA SER A 12 -40.82 -24.43 -18.42
C SER A 12 -39.81 -23.78 -17.45
N PRO A 13 -38.89 -22.90 -17.89
CA PRO A 13 -38.02 -22.15 -16.99
C PRO A 13 -38.65 -20.84 -16.51
N TYR A 14 -38.42 -20.42 -15.26
CA TYR A 14 -38.66 -19.05 -14.76
C TYR A 14 -37.72 -18.76 -13.57
N GLY A 15 -37.29 -17.50 -13.38
CA GLY A 15 -36.54 -17.13 -12.16
C GLY A 15 -35.75 -15.82 -12.09
N LYS A 16 -35.62 -14.99 -13.13
CA LYS A 16 -34.89 -13.71 -13.05
C LYS A 16 -35.54 -12.58 -13.85
N ARG A 17 -36.44 -11.77 -13.23
CA ARG A 17 -36.86 -10.39 -13.65
C ARG A 17 -37.96 -9.72 -12.79
N VAL A 18 -37.89 -9.70 -11.45
CA VAL A 18 -38.77 -8.83 -10.61
C VAL A 18 -38.04 -8.31 -9.36
N ILE A 19 -37.17 -7.29 -9.49
CA ILE A 19 -36.60 -6.56 -8.32
C ILE A 19 -36.54 -5.03 -8.57
N TYR A 20 -36.21 -4.59 -9.79
CA TYR A 20 -35.91 -3.17 -10.09
C TYR A 20 -37.06 -2.15 -9.98
N SER A 21 -38.31 -2.56 -9.72
CA SER A 21 -39.48 -1.66 -9.76
C SER A 21 -39.99 -1.18 -8.39
N TRP A 22 -39.45 -1.69 -7.27
CA TRP A 22 -39.96 -1.36 -5.93
C TRP A 22 -39.15 -0.28 -5.19
N LEU A 23 -37.90 -0.02 -5.54
CA LEU A 23 -37.09 1.03 -4.89
C LEU A 23 -37.53 2.47 -5.23
N PHE A 24 -38.05 2.71 -6.44
CA PHE A 24 -38.32 4.08 -6.90
C PHE A 24 -39.56 4.72 -6.23
N GLY A 25 -40.45 3.91 -5.65
CA GLY A 25 -41.69 4.39 -5.01
C GLY A 25 -41.50 5.01 -3.62
N TRP A 26 -40.46 4.59 -2.88
CA TRP A 26 -40.21 5.07 -1.51
C TRP A 26 -39.51 6.43 -1.47
N ILE A 27 -38.76 6.77 -2.52
CA ILE A 27 -37.95 8.00 -2.63
C ILE A 27 -38.83 9.27 -2.64
N LEU A 28 -40.09 9.18 -3.07
CA LEU A 28 -40.99 10.33 -3.21
C LEU A 28 -41.86 10.62 -1.97
N LEU A 29 -41.90 9.73 -0.97
CA LEU A 29 -42.85 9.83 0.15
C LEU A 29 -42.25 10.46 1.44
N PHE A 30 -40.94 10.67 1.49
CA PHE A 30 -40.24 11.32 2.62
C PHE A 30 -39.74 12.75 2.32
N ALA A 31 -40.06 13.31 1.14
CA ALA A 31 -39.53 14.59 0.67
C ALA A 31 -40.21 15.86 1.26
N GLN A 32 -40.87 15.78 2.43
CA GLN A 32 -41.70 16.88 2.96
C GLN A 32 -41.53 17.18 4.47
N PHE A 33 -40.32 17.31 5.01
CA PHE A 33 -40.04 18.14 6.21
C PHE A 33 -38.54 18.54 6.24
N ALA A 34 -38.22 19.83 6.48
CA ALA A 34 -36.84 20.36 6.51
C ALA A 34 -36.66 21.36 7.67
N PRO A 35 -35.62 21.20 8.52
CA PRO A 35 -34.51 22.20 8.61
C PRO A 35 -33.15 21.56 9.06
N PRO A 36 -32.03 22.28 9.32
CA PRO A 36 -30.77 22.56 8.54
C PRO A 36 -29.95 21.33 7.95
N PRO A 37 -28.63 21.06 8.22
CA PRO A 37 -27.94 19.77 7.91
C PRO A 37 -26.87 19.20 8.93
N GLY A 38 -26.67 17.86 9.08
CA GLY A 38 -25.80 17.19 10.13
C GLY A 38 -24.81 16.06 9.70
N ALA A 39 -24.07 15.48 10.66
CA ALA A 39 -22.78 14.73 10.55
C ALA A 39 -22.79 13.26 10.02
N ALA A 40 -21.62 12.58 9.99
CA ALA A 40 -21.46 11.16 9.62
C ALA A 40 -20.83 10.28 10.73
N GLY A 41 -21.07 8.96 10.70
CA GLY A 41 -20.71 8.02 11.77
C GLY A 41 -19.24 8.02 12.21
N ASP A 42 -18.32 8.07 11.24
CA ASP A 42 -16.86 7.95 11.47
C ASP A 42 -16.12 9.27 11.19
N VAL A 43 -16.86 10.37 11.01
CA VAL A 43 -16.31 11.70 10.74
C VAL A 43 -17.17 12.79 11.37
N GLY A 44 -16.55 13.61 12.21
CA GLY A 44 -17.21 14.73 12.85
C GLY A 44 -17.64 15.82 11.89
N SER A 45 -18.44 16.74 12.43
CA SER A 45 -18.73 18.03 11.81
C SER A 45 -18.60 19.13 12.85
N ILE A 46 -18.22 20.33 12.39
CA ILE A 46 -18.08 21.50 13.25
C ILE A 46 -19.03 22.56 12.71
N ASN A 47 -20.01 22.96 13.51
CA ASN A 47 -20.92 24.04 13.20
C ASN A 47 -20.48 25.28 13.97
N GLY A 48 -20.44 26.44 13.32
CA GLY A 48 -19.89 27.65 13.93
C GLY A 48 -20.69 28.90 13.62
N ARG A 49 -20.66 29.87 14.54
CA ARG A 49 -21.13 31.24 14.29
C ARG A 49 -20.11 32.27 14.79
N LEU A 50 -19.66 33.11 13.86
CA LEU A 50 -18.74 34.22 14.07
C LEU A 50 -19.51 35.54 14.20
N ALA A 51 -19.45 36.18 15.36
CA ALA A 51 -20.10 37.45 15.65
C ALA A 51 -19.10 38.56 15.98
N GLY A 52 -19.44 39.81 15.68
CA GLY A 52 -18.71 40.98 16.18
C GLY A 52 -19.08 41.36 17.61
N PRO A 53 -18.40 42.37 18.20
CA PRO A 53 -18.78 42.97 19.49
C PRO A 53 -20.20 43.55 19.53
N ASP A 54 -20.77 43.83 18.34
CA ASP A 54 -22.13 44.26 18.08
C ASP A 54 -23.17 43.11 18.12
N GLY A 55 -22.71 41.86 18.32
CA GLY A 55 -23.54 40.65 18.23
C GLY A 55 -23.98 40.28 16.81
N GLN A 56 -23.57 41.06 15.80
CA GLN A 56 -23.91 40.85 14.40
C GLN A 56 -22.97 39.83 13.76
N GLY A 57 -23.52 38.98 12.89
CA GLY A 57 -22.73 38.01 12.14
C GLY A 57 -21.72 38.68 11.21
N LYS A 58 -20.51 38.12 11.10
CA LYS A 58 -19.53 38.57 10.08
C LYS A 58 -19.49 37.59 8.93
N SER A 59 -20.05 38.00 7.79
CA SER A 59 -20.10 37.25 6.52
C SER A 59 -18.82 37.42 5.70
N GLY A 60 -18.52 36.45 4.84
CA GLY A 60 -17.40 36.50 3.88
C GLY A 60 -16.01 36.28 4.50
N VAL A 61 -15.94 35.83 5.76
CA VAL A 61 -14.68 35.50 6.45
C VAL A 61 -14.31 34.07 6.14
N VAL A 62 -13.06 33.83 5.73
CA VAL A 62 -12.51 32.47 5.60
C VAL A 62 -12.06 31.98 6.98
N VAL A 63 -12.53 30.79 7.33
CA VAL A 63 -12.15 30.03 8.53
C VAL A 63 -11.33 28.84 8.07
N HIS A 64 -10.15 28.64 8.65
CA HIS A 64 -9.31 27.48 8.35
C HIS A 64 -9.35 26.48 9.51
N LEU A 65 -9.45 25.19 9.20
CA LEU A 65 -9.30 24.09 10.14
C LEU A 65 -8.08 23.26 9.73
N ARG A 66 -7.13 23.07 10.64
CA ARG A 66 -5.83 22.46 10.34
C ARG A 66 -5.42 21.41 11.37
N ASN A 67 -4.74 20.37 10.93
CA ASN A 67 -3.94 19.51 11.81
C ASN A 67 -2.48 19.54 11.36
N SER A 68 -1.59 19.94 12.26
CA SER A 68 -0.18 20.19 11.92
C SER A 68 0.69 18.92 11.86
N LEU A 69 0.19 17.77 12.33
CA LEU A 69 0.86 16.46 12.28
C LEU A 69 0.51 15.72 10.99
N THR A 70 -0.78 15.56 10.68
CA THR A 70 -1.27 14.87 9.47
C THR A 70 -1.18 15.75 8.22
N GLY A 71 -1.12 17.08 8.39
CA GLY A 71 -1.25 18.05 7.31
C GLY A 71 -2.69 18.22 6.80
N PHE A 72 -3.71 17.89 7.60
CA PHE A 72 -5.09 18.21 7.26
C PHE A 72 -5.26 19.72 7.05
N LEU A 73 -5.96 20.10 5.98
CA LEU A 73 -6.45 21.45 5.74
C LEU A 73 -7.87 21.38 5.17
N ALA A 74 -8.77 22.11 5.81
CA ALA A 74 -10.09 22.45 5.28
C ALA A 74 -10.37 23.94 5.47
N GLU A 75 -11.22 24.49 4.62
CA GLU A 75 -11.64 25.89 4.66
C GLU A 75 -13.16 26.00 4.58
N ALA A 76 -13.72 26.96 5.32
CA ALA A 76 -15.15 27.30 5.28
C ALA A 76 -15.31 28.81 5.27
N THR A 77 -16.19 29.33 4.42
CA THR A 77 -16.49 30.78 4.37
C THR A 77 -17.77 31.08 5.15
N THR A 78 -17.77 32.13 5.96
CA THR A 78 -18.96 32.51 6.72
C THR A 78 -20.07 33.07 5.83
N GLY A 79 -21.30 32.59 6.04
CA GLY A 79 -22.51 33.11 5.39
C GLY A 79 -23.06 34.40 6.05
N PRO A 80 -24.22 34.91 5.58
CA PRO A 80 -24.78 36.20 5.98
C PRO A 80 -24.96 36.43 7.49
N GLU A 81 -25.28 35.39 8.27
CA GLU A 81 -25.43 35.45 9.73
C GLU A 81 -24.12 35.18 10.50
N GLY A 82 -22.99 35.12 9.80
CA GLY A 82 -21.70 34.71 10.35
C GLY A 82 -21.55 33.20 10.58
N ARG A 83 -22.50 32.38 10.08
CA ARG A 83 -22.46 30.92 10.22
C ARG A 83 -21.44 30.29 9.28
N PHE A 84 -20.72 29.27 9.74
CA PHE A 84 -19.85 28.43 8.94
C PHE A 84 -19.99 26.96 9.37
N ALA A 85 -19.60 26.01 8.52
CA ALA A 85 -19.58 24.60 8.88
C ALA A 85 -18.41 23.85 8.21
N PHE A 86 -17.75 22.98 8.96
CA PHE A 86 -16.86 21.95 8.44
C PHE A 86 -17.59 20.61 8.48
N ARG A 87 -17.49 19.84 7.39
CA ARG A 87 -18.21 18.58 7.18
C ARG A 87 -17.21 17.50 6.78
N ASN A 88 -17.51 16.25 7.12
CA ASN A 88 -16.66 15.11 6.78
C ASN A 88 -15.22 15.27 7.31
N VAL A 89 -15.12 15.76 8.55
CA VAL A 89 -13.85 16.01 9.26
C VAL A 89 -13.42 14.71 9.94
N PRO A 90 -12.24 14.14 9.64
CA PRO A 90 -11.72 12.97 10.36
C PRO A 90 -11.68 13.18 11.88
N PHE A 91 -11.61 12.10 12.65
CA PHE A 91 -11.45 12.24 14.09
C PHE A 91 -10.00 12.62 14.45
N ASN A 92 -9.82 13.78 15.07
CA ASN A 92 -8.51 14.32 15.46
C ASN A 92 -8.64 15.55 16.38
N PRO A 93 -7.58 15.91 17.13
CA PRO A 93 -7.33 17.30 17.49
C PRO A 93 -7.10 18.19 16.23
N TYR A 94 -7.57 19.43 16.29
CA TYR A 94 -7.43 20.43 15.24
C TYR A 94 -7.14 21.82 15.80
N LEU A 95 -6.55 22.68 14.97
CA LEU A 95 -6.42 24.12 15.19
C LEU A 95 -7.35 24.87 14.23
N LEU A 96 -8.29 25.62 14.81
CA LEU A 96 -9.13 26.57 14.10
C LEU A 96 -8.41 27.94 14.05
N GLN A 97 -8.24 28.48 12.85
CA GLN A 97 -7.66 29.81 12.61
C GLN A 97 -8.66 30.72 11.90
N ILE A 98 -8.87 31.92 12.44
CA ILE A 98 -9.74 32.95 11.86
C ILE A 98 -9.02 34.28 11.82
N GLU A 99 -8.91 34.87 10.63
CA GLU A 99 -8.33 36.19 10.40
C GLU A 99 -9.39 37.15 9.88
N VAL A 100 -9.61 38.26 10.60
CA VAL A 100 -10.56 39.31 10.23
C VAL A 100 -9.88 40.67 10.40
N THR A 101 -9.85 41.46 9.34
CA THR A 101 -9.26 42.81 9.34
C THR A 101 -9.87 43.68 10.44
N GLY A 102 -9.03 44.26 11.31
CA GLY A 102 -9.43 45.08 12.45
C GLY A 102 -9.67 44.33 13.77
N PHE A 103 -9.59 43.00 13.76
CA PHE A 103 -9.76 42.15 14.95
C PHE A 103 -8.49 41.36 15.25
N GLN A 104 -8.40 40.80 16.46
CA GLN A 104 -7.32 39.87 16.80
C GLN A 104 -7.51 38.54 16.04
N THR A 105 -6.42 37.96 15.53
CA THR A 105 -6.44 36.61 14.95
C THR A 105 -6.81 35.60 16.02
N ILE A 106 -7.83 34.78 15.75
CA ILE A 106 -8.27 33.73 16.67
C ILE A 106 -7.57 32.42 16.32
N TYR A 107 -6.97 31.81 17.35
CA TYR A 107 -6.45 30.44 17.34
C TYR A 107 -7.19 29.67 18.42
N LYS A 108 -7.89 28.59 18.04
CA LYS A 108 -8.65 27.75 18.98
C LYS A 108 -8.41 26.28 18.70
N GLN A 109 -7.89 25.57 19.70
CA GLN A 109 -7.80 24.11 19.65
C GLN A 109 -9.19 23.50 19.80
N LEU A 110 -9.45 22.43 19.05
CA LEU A 110 -10.71 21.69 19.01
C LEU A 110 -10.38 20.20 19.00
N GLU A 111 -11.13 19.39 19.75
CA GLU A 111 -11.08 17.93 19.67
C GLU A 111 -12.34 17.46 18.94
N VAL A 112 -12.17 16.75 17.83
CA VAL A 112 -13.26 16.17 17.05
C VAL A 112 -13.12 14.66 17.16
N ARG A 113 -13.82 14.06 18.12
CA ARG A 113 -13.79 12.60 18.41
C ARG A 113 -15.18 11.96 18.48
N SER A 114 -16.22 12.70 18.12
CA SER A 114 -17.61 12.27 18.18
C SER A 114 -18.32 12.57 16.86
N PRO A 115 -19.24 11.71 16.39
CA PRO A 115 -20.13 12.05 15.28
C PRO A 115 -21.18 13.11 15.69
N ILE A 116 -21.35 13.41 16.99
CA ILE A 116 -22.21 14.51 17.43
C ILE A 116 -21.58 15.86 17.00
N PRO A 117 -22.29 16.73 16.25
CA PRO A 117 -21.73 17.98 15.76
C PRO A 117 -21.17 18.89 16.86
N LEU A 118 -19.94 19.38 16.68
CA LEU A 118 -19.31 20.33 17.58
C LEU A 118 -19.82 21.76 17.30
N GLU A 119 -20.67 22.28 18.19
CA GLU A 119 -21.26 23.62 18.10
C GLU A 119 -20.34 24.70 18.70
N LEU A 120 -19.94 25.69 17.89
CA LEU A 120 -19.00 26.76 18.26
C LEU A 120 -19.63 28.16 18.15
N LYS A 121 -19.74 28.87 19.27
CA LYS A 121 -19.90 30.33 19.27
C LYS A 121 -18.53 31.00 19.35
N ILE A 122 -18.26 31.96 18.47
CA ILE A 122 -17.00 32.71 18.41
C ILE A 122 -17.33 34.20 18.31
N ASP A 123 -16.96 34.96 19.33
CA ASP A 123 -17.13 36.42 19.38
C ASP A 123 -15.77 37.10 19.11
N LEU A 124 -15.74 38.04 18.16
CA LEU A 124 -14.51 38.73 17.74
C LEU A 124 -14.10 39.84 18.72
N THR A 125 -12.81 39.86 19.10
CA THR A 125 -12.21 40.91 19.93
C THR A 125 -11.47 41.94 19.05
N PRO A 126 -11.77 43.26 19.15
CA PRO A 126 -11.07 44.29 18.39
C PRO A 126 -9.55 44.32 18.66
N SER A 127 -8.74 44.56 17.63
CA SER A 127 -7.30 44.76 17.83
C SER A 127 -6.98 46.23 18.07
N LEU A 128 -6.58 46.57 19.31
CA LEU A 128 -6.20 47.94 19.70
C LEU A 128 -4.76 48.34 19.29
N THR A 129 -4.05 47.47 18.57
CA THR A 129 -2.66 47.68 18.11
C THR A 129 -2.41 46.96 16.79
N GLU A 130 -1.47 47.44 15.98
CA GLU A 130 -0.95 46.65 14.85
C GLU A 130 -0.24 45.39 15.38
N LYS A 131 -0.72 44.22 14.96
CA LYS A 131 -0.13 42.88 15.24
C LYS A 131 0.21 42.58 16.71
N VAL A 132 -0.81 42.49 17.57
CA VAL A 132 -0.73 41.55 18.70
C VAL A 132 -0.99 40.14 18.18
N THR A 133 0.09 39.46 17.76
CA THR A 133 0.03 38.03 17.42
C THR A 133 -0.02 37.24 18.72
N VAL A 134 -1.21 36.85 19.18
CA VAL A 134 -1.33 36.00 20.37
C VAL A 134 -0.70 34.64 20.08
N THR A 135 0.45 34.39 20.69
CA THR A 135 1.10 33.08 20.78
C THR A 135 0.38 32.20 21.82
N ALA A 136 -0.87 31.84 21.52
CA ALA A 136 -1.28 30.47 21.80
C ALA A 136 -0.35 29.57 20.97
N ASP A 137 0.04 28.40 21.50
CA ASP A 137 1.14 27.58 20.99
C ASP A 137 0.82 27.03 19.58
N LYS A 138 0.99 27.87 18.54
CA LYS A 138 0.48 27.68 17.16
C LYS A 138 1.02 26.44 16.45
N ASP A 139 2.07 25.89 17.05
CA ASP A 139 3.00 24.96 16.49
C ASP A 139 3.14 23.69 17.34
N ALA A 140 2.48 23.64 18.51
CA ALA A 140 2.57 22.55 19.45
C ALA A 140 2.05 21.23 18.85
N ALA A 141 2.93 20.22 18.81
CA ALA A 141 2.60 18.84 18.51
C ALA A 141 1.57 18.36 19.53
N GLN A 142 0.34 18.19 19.07
CA GLN A 142 -0.81 17.96 19.94
C GLN A 142 -0.73 16.55 20.53
N LEU A 143 -0.92 16.46 21.84
CA LEU A 143 -1.07 15.19 22.55
C LEU A 143 -2.52 14.76 22.56
N GLU A 144 -2.71 13.45 22.45
CA GLU A 144 -4.00 12.78 22.55
C GLU A 144 -4.31 12.53 24.02
N THR A 145 -4.83 13.56 24.70
CA THR A 145 -5.13 13.51 26.14
C THR A 145 -6.52 12.91 26.45
N ASP A 146 -7.33 12.73 25.41
CA ASP A 146 -8.76 12.42 25.43
C ASP A 146 -9.10 10.98 24.99
N THR A 147 -8.09 10.14 24.73
CA THR A 147 -8.23 8.74 24.30
C THR A 147 -7.21 7.80 24.96
N SER A 148 -7.57 6.51 25.05
CA SER A 148 -6.67 5.42 25.44
C SER A 148 -6.32 4.47 24.28
N VAL A 149 -6.81 4.79 23.08
CA VAL A 149 -6.51 4.09 21.82
C VAL A 149 -5.13 4.51 21.32
N SER A 150 -4.37 3.56 20.78
CA SER A 150 -3.11 3.83 20.07
C SER A 150 -3.39 3.77 18.56
N HIS A 151 -3.27 4.90 17.87
CA HIS A 151 -3.63 5.04 16.45
C HIS A 151 -2.64 5.94 15.66
N VAL A 152 -2.70 5.87 14.33
CA VAL A 152 -2.07 6.83 13.40
C VAL A 152 -3.10 7.32 12.41
N ASP A 153 -3.17 8.63 12.21
CA ASP A 153 -4.00 9.23 11.18
C ASP A 153 -3.19 9.65 9.96
N ILE A 154 -3.70 9.30 8.79
CA ILE A 154 -3.09 9.57 7.49
C ILE A 154 -4.10 10.31 6.63
N ASP A 155 -3.84 11.58 6.37
CA ASP A 155 -4.73 12.42 5.57
C ASP A 155 -4.40 12.41 4.08
N LYS A 156 -5.37 12.86 3.27
CA LYS A 156 -5.23 13.06 1.81
C LYS A 156 -3.94 13.80 1.39
N SER A 157 -3.36 14.65 2.25
CA SER A 157 -2.13 15.40 1.97
C SER A 157 -0.87 14.53 1.93
N PHE A 158 -0.87 13.41 2.67
CA PHE A 158 0.17 12.40 2.61
C PHE A 158 -0.09 11.43 1.46
N ILE A 159 -1.33 10.95 1.32
CA ILE A 159 -1.75 10.02 0.25
C ILE A 159 -1.39 10.57 -1.13
N ALA A 160 -1.67 11.86 -1.38
CA ALA A 160 -1.39 12.50 -2.67
C ALA A 160 0.10 12.74 -2.98
N LYS A 161 1.00 12.56 -2.00
CA LYS A 161 2.46 12.72 -2.15
C LYS A 161 3.22 11.44 -1.78
N ALA A 162 2.53 10.31 -1.68
CA ALA A 162 3.13 9.02 -1.36
C ALA A 162 3.77 8.40 -2.60
N PRO A 163 5.06 7.98 -2.54
CA PRO A 163 5.73 7.31 -3.66
C PRO A 163 5.09 5.95 -3.96
N ALA A 164 4.71 5.73 -5.22
CA ALA A 164 4.16 4.46 -5.70
C ALA A 164 4.36 4.28 -7.21
N PRO A 165 4.49 3.04 -7.73
CA PRO A 165 4.59 2.81 -9.17
C PRO A 165 3.24 3.00 -9.88
N ILE A 166 2.14 2.85 -9.13
CA ILE A 166 0.75 3.09 -9.49
C ILE A 166 0.08 3.66 -8.22
N ALA A 167 -0.24 4.95 -8.21
CA ALA A 167 -0.79 5.64 -7.04
C ALA A 167 -2.14 5.06 -6.60
N THR A 168 -2.96 4.63 -7.56
CA THR A 168 -4.28 4.00 -7.34
C THR A 168 -4.21 2.59 -6.73
N ARG A 169 -2.99 2.06 -6.49
CA ARG A 169 -2.70 0.76 -5.84
C ARG A 169 -1.76 0.91 -4.64
N ALA A 170 -1.68 2.10 -4.03
CA ALA A 170 -0.69 2.42 -3.00
C ALA A 170 -1.16 2.20 -1.54
N MET A 171 -2.37 1.70 -1.30
CA MET A 171 -3.00 1.62 0.03
C MET A 171 -2.12 0.89 1.05
N GLU A 172 -1.54 -0.23 0.66
CA GLU A 172 -0.78 -1.12 1.52
C GLU A 172 0.58 -0.49 1.88
N GLN A 173 1.25 0.16 0.91
CA GLN A 173 2.46 0.96 1.15
C GLN A 173 2.18 2.14 2.11
N ILE A 174 0.98 2.74 2.04
CA ILE A 174 0.54 3.80 2.95
C ILE A 174 0.26 3.25 4.36
N VAL A 175 -0.47 2.14 4.51
CA VAL A 175 -0.76 1.52 5.82
C VAL A 175 0.54 1.07 6.51
N THR A 176 1.48 0.45 5.79
CA THR A 176 2.77 0.00 6.36
C THR A 176 3.70 1.13 6.82
N SER A 177 3.33 2.40 6.60
CA SER A 177 4.01 3.57 7.20
C SER A 177 3.77 3.73 8.70
N THR A 178 2.83 2.97 9.25
CA THR A 178 2.51 2.90 10.69
C THR A 178 3.30 1.78 11.37
N PRO A 179 3.57 1.86 12.69
CA PRO A 179 4.40 0.89 13.38
C PRO A 179 3.69 -0.46 13.61
N GLY A 180 4.45 -1.55 13.63
CA GLY A 180 3.97 -2.90 13.95
C GLY A 180 3.67 -3.79 12.76
N PHE A 181 3.81 -3.26 11.53
CA PHE A 181 3.58 -3.99 10.29
C PHE A 181 4.87 -4.60 9.73
N ALA A 182 4.94 -5.93 9.75
CA ALA A 182 5.87 -6.69 8.93
C ALA A 182 5.34 -6.64 7.48
N LYS A 183 6.06 -5.96 6.59
CA LYS A 183 5.69 -5.90 5.18
C LYS A 183 6.10 -7.21 4.51
N ASP A 184 5.17 -7.75 3.73
CA ASP A 184 5.27 -9.00 3.00
C ASP A 184 5.13 -8.72 1.49
N GLU A 185 5.15 -9.74 0.63
CA GLU A 185 5.12 -9.52 -0.82
C GLU A 185 3.83 -8.84 -1.32
N ASN A 186 3.87 -8.21 -2.51
CA ASN A 186 2.65 -7.87 -3.26
C ASN A 186 1.54 -7.15 -2.48
N GLY A 187 1.93 -6.27 -1.55
CA GLY A 187 0.99 -5.54 -0.70
C GLY A 187 0.44 -6.32 0.50
N ARG A 188 0.81 -7.60 0.67
CA ARG A 188 0.59 -8.32 1.93
C ARG A 188 1.36 -7.63 3.06
N PHE A 189 0.83 -7.76 4.27
CA PHE A 189 1.49 -7.35 5.50
C PHE A 189 0.85 -8.08 6.68
N HIS A 190 1.63 -8.23 7.73
CA HIS A 190 1.23 -8.89 8.97
C HIS A 190 1.40 -7.91 10.12
N PHE A 191 0.38 -7.82 10.97
CA PHE A 191 0.38 -6.87 12.09
C PHE A 191 0.55 -7.63 13.40
N GLN A 192 1.61 -7.33 14.16
CA GLN A 192 1.89 -7.99 15.46
C GLN A 192 1.91 -9.53 15.46
N GLY A 193 2.09 -10.16 14.28
CA GLY A 193 2.04 -11.62 14.10
C GLY A 193 0.66 -12.19 13.72
N ALA A 194 -0.31 -11.33 13.40
CA ALA A 194 -1.60 -11.74 12.85
C ALA A 194 -1.53 -11.81 11.32
N HIS A 195 -1.89 -12.97 10.76
CA HIS A 195 -1.90 -13.25 9.32
C HIS A 195 -3.26 -12.92 8.72
N SER A 196 -3.36 -11.97 7.77
CA SER A 196 -4.60 -11.63 7.02
C SER A 196 -5.87 -11.35 7.86
N GLN A 197 -5.69 -11.12 9.17
CA GLN A 197 -6.69 -10.83 10.20
C GLN A 197 -6.77 -9.32 10.50
N ASN A 198 -6.65 -8.46 9.49
CA ASN A 198 -6.84 -7.01 9.63
C ASN A 198 -8.23 -6.61 9.13
N GLU A 199 -8.86 -5.64 9.80
CA GLU A 199 -10.21 -5.16 9.49
C GLU A 199 -10.11 -3.85 8.72
N TYR A 200 -10.62 -3.81 7.49
CA TYR A 200 -10.85 -2.55 6.79
C TYR A 200 -12.26 -2.07 7.11
N VAL A 201 -12.42 -0.80 7.47
CA VAL A 201 -13.74 -0.17 7.64
C VAL A 201 -13.85 0.95 6.63
N VAL A 202 -14.91 0.96 5.80
CA VAL A 202 -15.13 2.01 4.79
C VAL A 202 -16.48 2.66 5.05
N ASP A 203 -16.46 3.91 5.52
CA ASP A 203 -17.67 4.64 5.92
C ASP A 203 -18.61 3.81 6.84
N GLY A 204 -18.08 3.19 7.89
CA GLY A 204 -18.84 2.40 8.88
C GLY A 204 -19.13 0.94 8.48
N GLN A 205 -18.80 0.55 7.24
CA GLN A 205 -18.92 -0.84 6.78
C GLN A 205 -17.61 -1.63 6.96
N THR A 206 -17.69 -2.74 7.67
CA THR A 206 -16.63 -3.75 7.81
C THR A 206 -16.39 -4.51 6.49
N ILE A 207 -15.14 -4.54 6.02
CA ILE A 207 -14.61 -5.34 4.92
C ILE A 207 -13.65 -6.37 5.52
N SER A 208 -14.03 -7.65 5.44
CA SER A 208 -13.36 -8.75 6.15
C SER A 208 -12.87 -9.90 5.25
N ASP A 209 -13.04 -9.80 3.94
CA ASP A 209 -12.26 -10.54 2.96
C ASP A 209 -10.88 -9.91 2.80
N GLN A 210 -9.91 -10.67 2.29
CA GLN A 210 -8.60 -10.11 1.96
C GLN A 210 -8.72 -9.03 0.88
N THR A 211 -7.86 -8.01 0.95
CA THR A 211 -7.83 -6.87 0.00
C THR A 211 -6.52 -6.79 -0.81
N GLY A 212 -5.48 -7.52 -0.44
CA GLY A 212 -4.19 -7.50 -1.14
C GLY A 212 -4.27 -8.01 -2.59
N MET A 213 -3.47 -7.41 -3.49
CA MET A 213 -3.49 -7.68 -4.93
C MET A 213 -3.10 -9.11 -5.36
N THR A 214 -2.47 -9.90 -4.48
CA THR A 214 -2.22 -11.34 -4.72
C THR A 214 -3.50 -12.16 -4.72
N PHE A 215 -4.50 -11.79 -3.91
CA PHE A 215 -5.68 -12.61 -3.61
C PHE A 215 -7.01 -11.94 -3.91
N SER A 216 -7.02 -10.61 -4.10
CA SER A 216 -8.24 -9.80 -4.20
C SER A 216 -7.99 -8.50 -5.00
N ASN A 217 -8.81 -7.47 -4.75
CA ASN A 217 -8.68 -6.12 -5.28
C ASN A 217 -8.28 -5.13 -4.18
N SER A 218 -7.12 -4.50 -4.34
CA SER A 218 -6.70 -3.37 -3.49
C SER A 218 -7.71 -2.23 -3.54
N ILE A 219 -8.01 -1.66 -2.37
CA ILE A 219 -8.83 -0.44 -2.23
C ILE A 219 -7.98 0.74 -2.71
N ASP A 220 -8.54 1.59 -3.56
CA ASP A 220 -7.85 2.78 -4.08
C ASP A 220 -7.75 3.86 -2.98
N PRO A 221 -6.55 4.23 -2.51
CA PRO A 221 -6.41 5.23 -1.44
C PRO A 221 -6.84 6.64 -1.89
N GLY A 222 -6.93 6.89 -3.20
CA GLY A 222 -7.42 8.14 -3.77
C GLY A 222 -8.88 8.47 -3.42
N ILE A 223 -9.67 7.51 -2.94
CA ILE A 223 -11.04 7.74 -2.45
C ILE A 223 -11.10 8.31 -1.03
N ALA A 224 -10.01 8.18 -0.25
CA ALA A 224 -9.98 8.55 1.15
C ALA A 224 -9.82 10.06 1.35
N GLN A 225 -10.59 10.62 2.28
CA GLN A 225 -10.35 11.93 2.88
C GLN A 225 -9.32 11.80 4.02
N GLY A 226 -9.43 10.74 4.82
CA GLY A 226 -8.44 10.34 5.82
C GLY A 226 -8.54 8.85 6.12
N ILE A 227 -7.47 8.30 6.68
CA ILE A 227 -7.31 6.90 7.10
C ILE A 227 -6.84 6.91 8.55
N GLU A 228 -7.53 6.21 9.43
CA GLU A 228 -7.12 5.98 10.83
C GLU A 228 -6.71 4.52 10.96
N VAL A 229 -5.46 4.27 11.38
CA VAL A 229 -4.93 2.92 11.62
C VAL A 229 -4.83 2.72 13.13
N ILE A 230 -5.74 1.91 13.69
CA ILE A 230 -5.79 1.58 15.11
C ILE A 230 -4.99 0.31 15.36
N TYR A 231 -4.04 0.38 16.29
CA TYR A 231 -3.04 -0.67 16.55
C TYR A 231 -2.85 -1.01 18.05
N GLY A 232 -3.59 -0.35 18.94
CA GLY A 232 -3.61 -0.64 20.38
C GLY A 232 -4.92 -0.17 21.02
N ASN A 233 -5.41 -0.92 22.02
CA ASN A 233 -6.71 -0.73 22.66
C ASN A 233 -7.88 -0.53 21.68
N VAL A 234 -8.18 -1.54 20.85
CA VAL A 234 -9.25 -1.48 19.83
C VAL A 234 -10.65 -1.37 20.48
N PRO A 235 -11.40 -0.27 20.30
CA PRO A 235 -12.71 -0.05 20.92
C PRO A 235 -13.76 -1.11 20.58
N ALA A 236 -14.73 -1.33 21.46
CA ALA A 236 -15.68 -2.46 21.41
C ALA A 236 -16.63 -2.47 20.18
N GLU A 237 -16.71 -1.35 19.46
CA GLU A 237 -17.44 -1.27 18.20
C GLU A 237 -16.84 -2.11 17.06
N TYR A 238 -15.51 -2.30 17.06
CA TYR A 238 -14.77 -3.09 16.08
C TYR A 238 -14.62 -4.56 16.51
N GLY A 239 -14.51 -5.49 15.56
CA GLY A 239 -14.43 -6.92 15.84
C GLY A 239 -14.19 -7.74 14.57
N GLU A 240 -14.48 -9.04 14.60
CA GLU A 240 -14.27 -9.97 13.47
C GLU A 240 -12.80 -10.22 13.06
N LYS A 241 -12.05 -9.20 12.66
CA LYS A 241 -10.64 -9.30 12.21
C LYS A 241 -9.79 -8.16 12.75
N ILE A 242 -9.70 -8.02 14.08
CA ILE A 242 -9.07 -6.85 14.72
C ILE A 242 -7.59 -7.03 15.05
N GLY A 243 -6.77 -7.38 14.06
CA GLY A 243 -5.32 -7.32 14.15
C GLY A 243 -4.91 -5.85 14.28
N ALA A 244 -4.99 -5.14 13.16
CA ALA A 244 -5.20 -3.70 13.13
C ALA A 244 -6.55 -3.36 12.49
N VAL A 245 -7.13 -2.21 12.85
CA VAL A 245 -8.31 -1.65 12.16
C VAL A 245 -7.85 -0.50 11.27
N ILE A 246 -8.14 -0.60 9.96
CA ILE A 246 -7.88 0.44 8.97
C ILE A 246 -9.21 1.12 8.63
N ASN A 247 -9.53 2.18 9.37
CA ASN A 247 -10.76 2.95 9.25
C ASN A 247 -10.63 4.04 8.17
N LEU A 248 -11.47 3.99 7.15
CA LEU A 248 -11.40 4.80 5.92
C LEU A 248 -12.60 5.74 5.82
N ALA A 249 -12.36 7.02 6.05
CA ALA A 249 -13.33 8.08 5.79
C ALA A 249 -13.26 8.51 4.33
N THR A 250 -14.29 8.29 3.52
CA THR A 250 -14.23 8.62 2.09
C THR A 250 -14.43 10.12 1.81
N LYS A 251 -14.00 10.58 0.63
CA LYS A 251 -14.22 11.95 0.14
C LYS A 251 -15.71 12.20 -0.13
N SER A 252 -16.21 13.34 0.33
CA SER A 252 -17.61 13.78 0.19
C SER A 252 -17.71 15.02 -0.70
N GLY A 253 -18.77 15.10 -1.50
CA GLY A 253 -19.13 16.33 -2.22
C GLY A 253 -19.95 17.32 -1.41
N LEU A 254 -20.36 16.99 -0.19
CA LEU A 254 -21.32 17.79 0.59
C LEU A 254 -20.71 19.14 1.00
N GLY A 255 -21.23 20.24 0.44
CA GLY A 255 -20.68 21.58 0.60
C GLY A 255 -19.49 21.92 -0.31
N ALA A 256 -19.11 21.06 -1.26
CA ALA A 256 -17.92 21.25 -2.11
C ALA A 256 -18.03 22.42 -3.12
N GLY A 257 -19.26 22.88 -3.41
CA GLY A 257 -19.57 23.97 -4.32
C GLY A 257 -19.81 23.52 -5.77
N PRO A 258 -19.51 24.38 -6.77
CA PRO A 258 -19.60 24.05 -8.19
C PRO A 258 -18.82 22.79 -8.58
N LEU A 259 -19.16 22.22 -9.73
CA LEU A 259 -18.54 21.02 -10.27
C LEU A 259 -17.03 21.24 -10.44
N LYS A 260 -16.23 20.37 -9.80
CA LYS A 260 -14.78 20.26 -9.92
C LYS A 260 -14.44 18.87 -10.44
N GLY A 261 -13.26 18.71 -11.02
CA GLY A 261 -12.78 17.40 -11.42
C GLY A 261 -11.30 17.41 -11.72
N ASP A 262 -10.71 16.24 -11.55
CA ASP A 262 -9.28 15.98 -11.61
C ASP A 262 -9.03 14.85 -12.60
N VAL A 263 -7.95 14.94 -13.37
CA VAL A 263 -7.51 13.90 -14.30
C VAL A 263 -6.14 13.41 -13.84
N LEU A 264 -6.03 12.12 -13.57
CA LEU A 264 -4.79 11.43 -13.26
C LEU A 264 -4.26 10.76 -14.54
N ALA A 265 -2.98 10.90 -14.81
CA ALA A 265 -2.27 10.12 -15.81
C ALA A 265 -0.84 9.87 -15.33
N GLY A 266 -0.41 8.61 -15.30
CA GLY A 266 0.90 8.19 -14.83
C GLY A 266 1.53 7.14 -15.74
N THR A 267 2.86 7.08 -15.74
CA THR A 267 3.64 6.05 -16.44
C THR A 267 4.88 5.70 -15.62
N SER A 268 5.28 4.43 -15.63
CA SER A 268 6.46 3.93 -14.93
C SER A 268 7.13 2.79 -15.73
N ARG A 269 8.19 2.19 -15.18
CA ARG A 269 8.94 1.07 -15.78
C ARG A 269 8.01 -0.14 -16.02
N PHE A 270 8.47 -1.11 -16.84
CA PHE A 270 7.74 -2.35 -17.14
C PHE A 270 6.37 -2.11 -17.81
N GLY A 271 6.31 -1.18 -18.77
CA GLY A 271 5.06 -0.88 -19.48
C GLY A 271 3.92 -0.46 -18.55
N THR A 272 4.25 0.16 -17.41
CA THR A 272 3.28 0.55 -16.40
C THR A 272 2.63 1.87 -16.81
N TYR A 273 1.30 1.90 -16.77
CA TYR A 273 0.50 3.10 -17.00
C TYR A 273 -0.71 3.10 -16.07
N GLU A 274 -1.08 4.28 -15.57
CA GLU A 274 -2.37 4.50 -14.91
C GLU A 274 -3.07 5.73 -15.49
N GLY A 275 -4.40 5.70 -15.45
CA GLY A 275 -5.24 6.79 -15.90
C GLY A 275 -6.52 6.84 -15.07
N GLY A 276 -6.96 8.05 -14.75
CA GLY A 276 -8.08 8.25 -13.85
C GLY A 276 -8.80 9.57 -14.08
N VAL A 277 -10.09 9.60 -13.77
CA VAL A 277 -10.88 10.83 -13.70
C VAL A 277 -11.68 10.82 -12.41
N SER A 278 -11.66 11.92 -11.67
CA SER A 278 -12.53 12.14 -10.53
C SER A 278 -13.33 13.43 -10.67
N THR A 279 -14.47 13.52 -9.98
CA THR A 279 -15.30 14.71 -9.95
C THR A 279 -15.98 14.89 -8.60
N THR A 280 -16.12 16.15 -8.19
CA THR A 280 -16.79 16.54 -6.94
C THR A 280 -17.79 17.66 -7.22
N TYR A 281 -18.99 17.57 -6.66
CA TYR A 281 -20.02 18.61 -6.74
C TYR A 281 -20.89 18.59 -5.47
N GLY A 282 -21.33 19.77 -5.00
CA GLY A 282 -22.39 19.79 -4.00
C GLY A 282 -22.69 21.15 -3.38
N ASN A 283 -23.73 21.16 -2.56
CA ASN A 283 -24.20 22.29 -1.78
C ASN A 283 -24.44 21.84 -0.32
N GLU A 284 -25.10 22.66 0.49
CA GLU A 284 -25.32 22.36 1.91
C GLU A 284 -26.17 21.10 2.18
N ASN A 285 -26.97 20.65 1.21
CA ASN A 285 -27.92 19.54 1.36
C ASN A 285 -27.63 18.36 0.42
N PHE A 286 -26.66 18.51 -0.50
CA PHE A 286 -26.35 17.53 -1.54
C PHE A 286 -24.84 17.44 -1.76
N GLY A 287 -24.30 16.24 -1.91
CA GLY A 287 -22.91 15.98 -2.26
C GLY A 287 -22.79 14.80 -3.22
N LEU A 288 -21.89 14.94 -4.19
CA LEU A 288 -21.47 13.90 -5.11
C LEU A 288 -19.94 13.92 -5.18
N PHE A 289 -19.32 12.77 -4.94
CA PHE A 289 -17.94 12.50 -5.32
C PHE A 289 -17.92 11.20 -6.14
N ALA A 290 -17.20 11.18 -7.25
CA ALA A 290 -17.05 9.97 -8.07
C ALA A 290 -15.66 9.90 -8.68
N SER A 291 -15.13 8.70 -8.85
CA SER A 291 -13.90 8.45 -9.61
C SER A 291 -13.97 7.15 -10.41
N ILE A 292 -13.26 7.12 -11.54
CA ILE A 292 -13.01 5.92 -12.33
C ILE A 292 -11.53 5.92 -12.70
N ASN A 293 -10.84 4.86 -12.29
CA ASN A 293 -9.40 4.70 -12.41
C ASN A 293 -9.08 3.34 -13.04
N GLY A 294 -7.97 3.25 -13.78
CA GLY A 294 -7.49 2.00 -14.35
C GLY A 294 -5.99 2.02 -14.53
N SER A 295 -5.37 0.84 -14.42
CA SER A 295 -3.93 0.68 -14.60
C SER A 295 -3.60 -0.59 -15.39
N LYS A 296 -2.41 -0.64 -15.96
CA LYS A 296 -1.81 -1.87 -16.50
C LYS A 296 -0.31 -1.88 -16.21
N SER A 297 0.28 -3.07 -16.15
CA SER A 297 1.73 -3.26 -16.03
C SER A 297 2.14 -4.62 -16.63
N ASP A 298 3.33 -4.67 -17.20
CA ASP A 298 4.00 -5.91 -17.62
C ASP A 298 4.77 -6.57 -16.45
N ARG A 299 4.90 -5.87 -15.30
CA ARG A 299 5.27 -6.39 -13.97
C ARG A 299 4.15 -6.06 -12.99
N PHE A 300 3.08 -6.82 -13.04
CA PHE A 300 1.85 -6.53 -12.30
C PHE A 300 2.01 -6.80 -10.80
N LEU A 301 2.61 -7.93 -10.47
CA LEU A 301 3.12 -8.28 -9.14
C LEU A 301 4.63 -8.01 -9.08
N ASP A 302 5.21 -7.99 -7.90
CA ASP A 302 6.62 -8.27 -7.70
C ASP A 302 6.75 -9.75 -7.32
N PRO A 303 7.15 -10.64 -8.24
CA PRO A 303 7.51 -12.02 -7.92
C PRO A 303 8.94 -12.13 -7.37
N VAL A 304 9.26 -13.26 -6.74
CA VAL A 304 10.62 -13.56 -6.26
C VAL A 304 11.59 -13.53 -7.44
N ASN A 305 11.20 -14.14 -8.56
CA ASN A 305 12.05 -14.27 -9.75
C ASN A 305 12.29 -12.90 -10.43
N PRO A 306 13.55 -12.41 -10.51
CA PRO A 306 13.87 -11.13 -11.14
C PRO A 306 13.62 -11.12 -12.67
N ALA A 307 13.50 -12.29 -13.32
CA ALA A 307 13.25 -12.39 -14.75
C ALA A 307 11.81 -12.02 -15.18
N ASN A 308 10.88 -11.81 -14.23
CA ASN A 308 9.53 -11.30 -14.49
C ASN A 308 8.68 -12.18 -15.43
N LEU A 309 8.62 -13.47 -15.14
CA LEU A 309 7.95 -14.50 -15.96
C LEU A 309 6.42 -14.49 -15.72
N ASN A 310 5.61 -14.64 -16.78
CA ASN A 310 4.14 -14.59 -16.79
C ASN A 310 3.45 -13.57 -15.83
N ASN A 311 3.87 -12.30 -15.86
CA ASN A 311 3.48 -11.32 -14.85
C ASN A 311 2.83 -10.03 -15.41
N ASN A 312 2.06 -10.15 -16.50
CA ASN A 312 1.25 -9.03 -17.01
C ASN A 312 -0.08 -8.89 -16.24
N GLY A 313 -0.67 -7.70 -16.25
CA GLY A 313 -2.02 -7.51 -15.69
C GLY A 313 -2.62 -6.11 -15.86
N ASP A 314 -3.94 -6.03 -15.68
CA ASP A 314 -4.75 -4.81 -15.76
C ASP A 314 -5.73 -4.69 -14.57
N THR A 315 -5.99 -3.45 -14.15
CA THR A 315 -7.03 -3.11 -13.16
C THR A 315 -8.02 -2.10 -13.72
N GLY A 316 -9.27 -2.22 -13.28
CA GLY A 316 -10.27 -1.16 -13.28
C GLY A 316 -10.83 -0.98 -11.86
N ARG A 317 -11.06 0.27 -11.46
CA ARG A 317 -11.68 0.67 -10.20
C ARG A 317 -12.68 1.80 -10.45
N GLY A 318 -13.83 1.74 -9.80
CA GLY A 318 -14.83 2.79 -9.80
C GLY A 318 -15.32 3.07 -8.38
N PHE A 319 -15.46 4.35 -8.04
CA PHE A 319 -15.98 4.83 -6.78
C PHE A 319 -17.10 5.85 -7.03
N LEU A 320 -18.15 5.79 -6.24
CA LEU A 320 -19.21 6.78 -6.20
C LEU A 320 -19.67 6.97 -4.75
N ARG A 321 -19.68 8.20 -4.26
CA ARG A 321 -20.36 8.59 -3.02
C ARG A 321 -21.37 9.69 -3.28
N PHE A 322 -22.56 9.47 -2.77
CA PHE A 322 -23.68 10.38 -2.77
C PHE A 322 -24.04 10.72 -1.31
N ASP A 323 -24.06 12.00 -0.97
CA ASP A 323 -24.52 12.51 0.33
C ASP A 323 -25.79 13.33 0.12
N TRP A 324 -26.88 13.03 0.82
CA TRP A 324 -28.08 13.86 0.85
C TRP A 324 -28.44 14.20 2.29
N ALA A 325 -28.29 15.47 2.65
CA ALA A 325 -28.62 16.01 3.97
C ALA A 325 -29.85 16.94 3.86
N PRO A 326 -31.07 16.39 3.81
CA PRO A 326 -32.30 17.20 3.77
C PRO A 326 -32.58 17.96 5.08
N SER A 327 -31.90 17.61 6.19
CA SER A 327 -32.15 18.22 7.51
C SER A 327 -30.96 18.12 8.50
N ALA A 328 -30.91 19.04 9.49
CA ALA A 328 -30.32 19.01 10.84
C ALA A 328 -29.96 17.61 11.30
N ASN A 329 -31.02 16.83 11.25
CA ASN A 329 -31.13 15.61 11.99
C ASN A 329 -31.22 14.43 11.02
N ASN A 330 -31.04 14.61 9.71
CA ASN A 330 -31.03 13.48 8.78
C ASN A 330 -30.06 13.74 7.64
N LYS A 331 -29.09 12.83 7.51
CA LYS A 331 -28.22 12.69 6.36
C LYS A 331 -28.28 11.24 5.87
N PHE A 332 -28.27 11.08 4.56
CA PHE A 332 -28.18 9.80 3.88
C PHE A 332 -26.86 9.75 3.10
N ARG A 333 -26.13 8.65 3.24
CA ARG A 333 -24.88 8.35 2.52
C ARG A 333 -25.14 7.14 1.64
N TRP A 334 -24.77 7.19 0.37
CA TRP A 334 -24.70 6.01 -0.48
C TRP A 334 -23.32 5.94 -1.12
N THR A 335 -22.53 4.95 -0.71
CA THR A 335 -21.18 4.68 -1.20
C THR A 335 -21.22 3.40 -2.05
N VAL A 336 -20.57 3.43 -3.22
CA VAL A 336 -20.45 2.33 -4.18
C VAL A 336 -19.00 2.21 -4.61
N LEU A 337 -18.42 1.01 -4.45
CA LEU A 337 -17.13 0.63 -5.03
C LEU A 337 -17.36 -0.50 -6.03
N ALA A 338 -16.59 -0.54 -7.12
CA ALA A 338 -16.53 -1.68 -8.01
C ALA A 338 -15.11 -1.84 -8.56
N GLY A 339 -14.58 -3.06 -8.51
CA GLY A 339 -13.24 -3.39 -8.97
C GLY A 339 -13.22 -4.63 -9.88
N GLN A 340 -12.30 -4.64 -10.83
CA GLN A 340 -11.85 -5.84 -11.53
C GLN A 340 -10.33 -5.79 -11.68
N THR A 341 -9.67 -6.93 -11.49
CA THR A 341 -8.27 -7.14 -11.85
C THR A 341 -8.15 -8.42 -12.66
N ARG A 342 -7.29 -8.41 -13.68
CA ARG A 342 -6.87 -9.59 -14.46
C ARG A 342 -5.36 -9.62 -14.51
N ARG A 343 -4.75 -10.79 -14.30
CA ARG A 343 -3.29 -10.96 -14.34
C ARG A 343 -2.89 -12.38 -14.72
N GLY A 344 -1.67 -12.54 -15.21
CA GLY A 344 -0.97 -13.84 -15.18
C GLY A 344 -0.58 -14.23 -13.74
N VAL A 345 -0.41 -15.53 -13.51
CA VAL A 345 0.27 -16.05 -12.32
C VAL A 345 1.77 -16.12 -12.64
N PRO A 346 2.65 -15.45 -11.86
CA PRO A 346 4.08 -15.47 -12.16
C PRO A 346 4.66 -16.88 -12.16
N ASN A 347 5.48 -17.19 -13.17
CA ASN A 347 6.06 -18.51 -13.34
C ASN A 347 7.45 -18.63 -12.66
N THR A 348 7.80 -19.84 -12.23
CA THR A 348 9.18 -20.28 -12.03
C THR A 348 9.90 -20.50 -13.38
N PHE A 349 11.20 -20.76 -13.38
CA PHE A 349 11.95 -21.02 -14.62
C PHE A 349 11.52 -22.32 -15.30
N THR A 350 11.18 -23.37 -14.53
CA THR A 350 10.68 -24.64 -15.03
C THR A 350 9.26 -24.51 -15.58
N GLN A 351 8.36 -23.80 -14.88
CA GLN A 351 7.00 -23.50 -15.33
C GLN A 351 6.98 -22.71 -16.64
N GLU A 352 7.84 -21.69 -16.77
CA GLU A 352 7.97 -20.91 -18.00
C GLU A 352 8.50 -21.78 -19.17
N GLN A 353 9.48 -22.64 -18.91
CA GLN A 353 10.00 -23.59 -19.91
C GLN A 353 8.96 -24.64 -20.34
N ALA A 354 8.07 -25.05 -19.43
CA ALA A 354 6.92 -25.89 -19.74
C ALA A 354 5.84 -25.14 -20.56
N GLY A 355 5.85 -23.81 -20.54
CA GLY A 355 4.85 -22.98 -21.22
C GLY A 355 3.55 -22.82 -20.44
N GLN A 356 3.62 -22.75 -19.11
CA GLN A 356 2.49 -22.46 -18.23
C GLN A 356 1.97 -21.02 -18.46
N ASP A 357 0.65 -20.86 -18.61
CA ASP A 357 -0.04 -19.56 -18.78
C ASP A 357 -1.31 -19.54 -17.90
N GLN A 358 -1.12 -19.74 -16.59
CA GLN A 358 -2.19 -19.63 -15.61
C GLN A 358 -2.59 -18.17 -15.42
N ARG A 359 -3.90 -17.93 -15.23
CA ARG A 359 -4.46 -16.57 -15.16
C ARG A 359 -5.49 -16.44 -14.05
N VAL A 360 -5.47 -15.28 -13.37
CA VAL A 360 -6.44 -14.95 -12.33
C VAL A 360 -7.29 -13.75 -12.75
N THR A 361 -8.61 -13.87 -12.54
CA THR A 361 -9.55 -12.76 -12.55
C THR A 361 -10.16 -12.58 -11.16
N THR A 362 -10.04 -11.38 -10.58
CA THR A 362 -10.74 -10.97 -9.36
C THR A 362 -11.73 -9.86 -9.67
N LYS A 363 -12.90 -9.89 -9.03
CA LYS A 363 -13.92 -8.83 -9.13
C LYS A 363 -14.54 -8.62 -7.77
N ASP A 364 -14.75 -7.37 -7.40
CA ASP A 364 -15.47 -7.02 -6.20
C ASP A 364 -16.43 -5.86 -6.42
N GLN A 365 -17.49 -5.83 -5.65
CA GLN A 365 -18.48 -4.76 -5.61
C GLN A 365 -18.82 -4.48 -4.14
N ASN A 366 -18.91 -3.22 -3.77
CA ASN A 366 -19.30 -2.80 -2.44
C ASN A 366 -20.42 -1.76 -2.54
N LEU A 367 -21.50 -1.95 -1.80
CA LEU A 367 -22.65 -1.06 -1.72
C LEU A 367 -22.91 -0.77 -0.24
N ASN A 368 -22.84 0.49 0.18
CA ASN A 368 -23.19 0.89 1.55
C ASN A 368 -24.21 2.04 1.53
N PHE A 369 -25.33 1.87 2.22
CA PHE A 369 -26.35 2.91 2.43
C PHE A 369 -26.46 3.23 3.93
N GLY A 370 -25.95 4.40 4.33
CA GLY A 370 -26.00 4.91 5.70
C GLY A 370 -27.12 5.93 5.90
N TRP A 371 -27.83 5.85 7.03
CA TRP A 371 -28.75 6.88 7.51
C TRP A 371 -28.33 7.38 8.90
N GLN A 372 -28.01 8.67 8.94
CA GLN A 372 -27.42 9.38 10.07
C GLN A 372 -28.45 10.35 10.65
N HIS A 373 -28.76 10.20 11.94
CA HIS A 373 -29.80 10.98 12.61
C HIS A 373 -29.33 11.65 13.92
N VAL A 374 -29.26 12.99 13.90
CA VAL A 374 -28.98 13.81 15.10
C VAL A 374 -30.27 14.01 15.89
N HIS A 375 -30.59 13.10 16.81
CA HIS A 375 -31.79 13.20 17.65
C HIS A 375 -31.74 14.42 18.59
N SER A 376 -30.56 14.82 19.05
CA SER A 376 -30.34 16.03 19.85
C SER A 376 -28.88 16.49 19.77
N ALA A 377 -28.56 17.66 20.31
CA ALA A 377 -27.18 18.15 20.48
C ALA A 377 -26.29 17.28 21.41
N LYS A 378 -26.79 16.14 21.90
CA LYS A 378 -26.09 15.15 22.71
C LYS A 378 -26.37 13.71 22.29
N SER A 379 -27.05 13.46 21.18
CA SER A 379 -27.43 12.09 20.79
C SER A 379 -27.52 11.91 19.28
N PHE A 380 -26.81 10.92 18.76
CA PHE A 380 -26.64 10.60 17.36
C PHE A 380 -26.95 9.11 17.11
N LEU A 381 -27.52 8.80 15.96
CA LEU A 381 -27.81 7.45 15.47
C LEU A 381 -27.16 7.33 14.08
N ASP A 382 -26.44 6.25 13.81
CA ASP A 382 -26.09 5.81 12.45
C ASP A 382 -26.70 4.43 12.19
N VAL A 383 -27.07 4.17 10.94
CA VAL A 383 -27.59 2.88 10.48
C VAL A 383 -27.09 2.64 9.07
N ASP A 384 -26.08 1.79 8.93
CA ASP A 384 -25.59 1.32 7.63
C ASP A 384 -26.26 0.02 7.22
N VAL A 385 -26.72 -0.05 5.97
CA VAL A 385 -27.19 -1.26 5.28
C VAL A 385 -26.25 -1.51 4.11
N PHE A 386 -25.59 -2.65 4.09
CA PHE A 386 -24.48 -2.91 3.16
C PHE A 386 -24.58 -4.25 2.44
N GLY A 387 -23.90 -4.32 1.29
CA GLY A 387 -23.69 -5.52 0.49
C GLY A 387 -22.33 -5.45 -0.22
N ARG A 388 -21.47 -6.43 0.06
CA ARG A 388 -20.20 -6.69 -0.63
C ARG A 388 -20.32 -8.01 -1.39
N PHE A 389 -19.79 -8.06 -2.59
CA PHE A 389 -19.85 -9.23 -3.48
C PHE A 389 -18.46 -9.41 -4.09
N SER A 390 -17.78 -10.50 -3.77
CA SER A 390 -16.39 -10.76 -4.18
C SER A 390 -16.29 -12.08 -4.92
N THR A 391 -15.56 -12.12 -6.03
CA THR A 391 -15.31 -13.34 -6.81
C THR A 391 -13.84 -13.45 -7.18
N PHE A 392 -13.27 -14.63 -6.99
CA PHE A 392 -11.91 -15.00 -7.41
C PHE A 392 -12.00 -16.20 -8.34
N ARG A 393 -11.29 -16.14 -9.47
CA ARG A 393 -11.19 -17.24 -10.43
C ARG A 393 -9.75 -17.41 -10.91
N LEU A 394 -9.19 -18.60 -10.68
CA LEU A 394 -7.97 -19.10 -11.31
C LEU A 394 -8.37 -20.03 -12.46
N ASP A 395 -7.94 -19.71 -13.69
CA ASP A 395 -8.06 -20.56 -14.86
C ASP A 395 -6.72 -21.31 -15.11
N PRO A 396 -6.72 -22.65 -15.21
CA PRO A 396 -5.53 -23.46 -15.51
C PRO A 396 -5.09 -23.32 -16.97
N SER A 397 -3.86 -23.75 -17.27
CA SER A 397 -3.30 -23.85 -18.63
C SER A 397 -2.98 -25.31 -19.01
N ALA A 398 -2.51 -25.52 -20.24
CA ALA A 398 -2.30 -26.88 -20.77
C ALA A 398 -1.10 -27.62 -20.18
N ASN A 399 -0.10 -26.88 -19.70
CA ASN A 399 1.21 -27.40 -19.27
C ASN A 399 1.53 -26.97 -17.83
N ASP A 400 0.50 -26.87 -16.97
CA ASP A 400 0.68 -26.46 -15.58
C ASP A 400 1.58 -27.44 -14.80
N ALA A 401 2.45 -26.91 -13.95
CA ALA A 401 3.34 -27.68 -13.07
C ALA A 401 3.56 -26.94 -11.73
N PRO A 402 3.76 -27.63 -10.61
CA PRO A 402 3.73 -29.10 -10.45
C PRO A 402 2.30 -29.67 -10.31
N VAL A 403 1.28 -28.82 -10.33
CA VAL A 403 -0.14 -29.18 -10.35
C VAL A 403 -0.87 -28.35 -11.41
N THR A 404 -1.87 -28.93 -12.07
CA THR A 404 -2.94 -28.14 -12.69
C THR A 404 -4.03 -27.87 -11.66
N ALA A 405 -4.50 -26.62 -11.57
CA ALA A 405 -5.44 -26.21 -10.53
C ALA A 405 -6.48 -25.20 -11.08
N LEU A 406 -7.71 -25.34 -10.60
CA LEU A 406 -8.80 -24.40 -10.83
C LEU A 406 -9.43 -24.02 -9.49
N SER A 407 -9.69 -22.73 -9.32
CA SER A 407 -10.52 -22.20 -8.25
C SER A 407 -11.54 -21.24 -8.86
N ASP A 408 -12.82 -21.40 -8.53
CA ASP A 408 -13.89 -20.46 -8.86
C ASP A 408 -14.73 -20.30 -7.60
N ARG A 409 -14.55 -19.17 -6.89
CA ARG A 409 -15.15 -18.93 -5.57
C ARG A 409 -15.83 -17.56 -5.49
N SER A 410 -16.94 -17.51 -4.77
CA SER A 410 -17.63 -16.27 -4.40
C SER A 410 -17.73 -16.13 -2.88
N LEU A 411 -17.47 -14.92 -2.39
CA LEU A 411 -17.63 -14.51 -1.01
C LEU A 411 -18.52 -13.25 -1.00
N ASP A 412 -19.80 -13.47 -0.69
CA ASP A 412 -20.80 -12.42 -0.60
C ASP A 412 -21.08 -12.09 0.87
N ASN A 413 -21.20 -10.81 1.21
CA ASN A 413 -21.44 -10.32 2.56
C ASN A 413 -22.58 -9.29 2.50
N TYR A 414 -23.68 -9.47 3.22
CA TYR A 414 -24.69 -8.40 3.34
C TYR A 414 -25.32 -8.33 4.72
N GLY A 415 -25.58 -7.13 5.19
CA GLY A 415 -25.94 -6.90 6.58
C GLY A 415 -26.41 -5.49 6.91
N ILE A 416 -26.56 -5.26 8.21
CA ILE A 416 -26.92 -3.98 8.81
C ILE A 416 -26.04 -3.72 10.03
N ASN A 417 -25.61 -2.47 10.22
CA ASN A 417 -24.78 -2.01 11.34
C ASN A 417 -25.38 -0.74 11.98
N PRO A 418 -26.41 -0.86 12.85
CA PRO A 418 -26.90 0.27 13.66
C PRO A 418 -25.97 0.60 14.84
N SER A 419 -25.74 1.88 15.09
CA SER A 419 -25.11 2.39 16.31
C SER A 419 -25.77 3.68 16.81
N MET A 420 -25.79 3.89 18.12
CA MET A 420 -26.29 5.10 18.76
C MET A 420 -25.30 5.60 19.80
N THR A 421 -24.89 6.86 19.67
CA THR A 421 -23.97 7.57 20.58
C THR A 421 -24.73 8.63 21.37
N TRP A 422 -24.47 8.78 22.68
CA TRP A 422 -24.98 9.91 23.45
C TRP A 422 -24.05 10.38 24.57
N ILE A 423 -24.02 11.69 24.78
CA ILE A 423 -23.13 12.36 25.75
C ILE A 423 -23.88 12.76 27.02
N ALA A 424 -23.40 12.31 28.17
CA ALA A 424 -23.99 12.55 29.49
C ALA A 424 -22.94 12.98 30.52
N GLY A 425 -22.62 14.29 30.54
CA GLY A 425 -21.67 14.86 31.49
C GLY A 425 -20.23 14.57 31.06
N VAL A 426 -19.57 13.65 31.76
CA VAL A 426 -18.20 13.18 31.43
C VAL A 426 -18.19 11.90 30.58
N HIS A 427 -19.37 11.32 30.35
CA HIS A 427 -19.56 10.05 29.63
C HIS A 427 -19.97 10.31 28.18
N GLU A 428 -19.37 9.58 27.25
CA GLU A 428 -19.83 9.41 25.87
C GLU A 428 -20.14 7.91 25.66
N PHE A 429 -21.42 7.57 25.76
CA PHE A 429 -21.89 6.20 25.59
C PHE A 429 -22.12 5.88 24.13
N LYS A 430 -21.77 4.67 23.69
CA LYS A 430 -22.08 4.13 22.37
C LYS A 430 -22.66 2.72 22.51
N ILE A 431 -23.79 2.45 21.87
CA ILE A 431 -24.38 1.11 21.75
C ILE A 431 -24.55 0.78 20.28
N GLY A 432 -24.29 -0.45 19.88
CA GLY A 432 -24.51 -0.85 18.50
C GLY A 432 -24.38 -2.35 18.30
N GLY A 433 -24.40 -2.75 17.04
CA GLY A 433 -24.18 -4.13 16.65
C GLY A 433 -24.28 -4.31 15.16
N VAL A 434 -23.77 -5.42 14.68
CA VAL A 434 -23.81 -5.81 13.26
C VAL A 434 -24.51 -7.15 13.12
N VAL A 435 -25.35 -7.28 12.10
CA VAL A 435 -25.94 -8.57 11.70
C VAL A 435 -25.71 -8.74 10.21
N LYS A 436 -25.02 -9.82 9.81
CA LYS A 436 -24.71 -10.10 8.41
C LYS A 436 -24.89 -11.57 8.03
N ARG A 437 -25.19 -11.78 6.75
CA ARG A 437 -25.19 -13.07 6.05
C ARG A 437 -23.94 -13.17 5.19
N ILE A 438 -23.38 -14.36 5.12
CA ILE A 438 -22.15 -14.66 4.36
C ILE A 438 -22.39 -15.86 3.43
N PRO A 439 -23.06 -15.71 2.26
CA PRO A 439 -23.08 -16.76 1.25
C PRO A 439 -21.70 -16.99 0.65
N ILE A 440 -21.27 -18.25 0.65
CA ILE A 440 -20.07 -18.73 0.00
C ILE A 440 -20.45 -19.82 -1.02
N ASP A 441 -19.82 -19.80 -2.19
CA ASP A 441 -19.75 -20.92 -3.16
C ASP A 441 -18.26 -21.15 -3.43
N GLU A 442 -17.77 -22.35 -3.18
CA GLU A 442 -16.37 -22.72 -3.37
C GLU A 442 -16.28 -23.88 -4.34
N ARG A 443 -15.57 -23.68 -5.46
CA ARG A 443 -15.20 -24.75 -6.38
C ARG A 443 -13.70 -24.81 -6.48
N PHE A 444 -13.14 -25.96 -6.16
CA PHE A 444 -11.72 -26.21 -6.20
C PHE A 444 -11.46 -27.58 -6.85
N SER A 445 -10.48 -27.63 -7.74
CA SER A 445 -10.01 -28.89 -8.33
C SER A 445 -8.53 -28.80 -8.61
N PHE A 446 -7.79 -29.88 -8.37
CA PHE A 446 -6.39 -30.00 -8.73
C PHE A 446 -6.06 -31.41 -9.24
N GLY A 447 -4.91 -31.55 -9.91
CA GLY A 447 -4.28 -32.82 -10.17
C GLY A 447 -2.77 -32.64 -10.29
N ILE A 448 -2.00 -33.62 -9.81
CA ILE A 448 -0.54 -33.58 -9.80
C ILE A 448 -0.02 -33.86 -11.22
N THR A 449 0.83 -32.97 -11.74
CA THR A 449 1.36 -33.02 -13.11
C THR A 449 2.89 -33.16 -13.14
N ASP A 450 3.59 -32.78 -12.08
CA ASP A 450 5.01 -33.12 -11.88
C ASP A 450 5.12 -34.41 -11.04
N PRO A 451 5.81 -35.46 -11.54
CA PRO A 451 6.05 -36.65 -10.73
C PRO A 451 6.72 -36.34 -9.38
N ASN A 452 7.67 -35.42 -9.32
CA ASN A 452 8.50 -35.24 -8.13
C ASN A 452 7.72 -34.71 -6.91
N LEU A 453 6.54 -34.10 -7.10
CA LEU A 453 5.74 -33.48 -6.03
C LEU A 453 5.28 -34.48 -4.96
N ASN A 454 4.94 -35.71 -5.35
CA ASN A 454 4.52 -36.77 -4.43
C ASN A 454 5.12 -38.11 -4.90
N ASP A 455 6.46 -38.24 -4.85
CA ASP A 455 7.13 -39.46 -5.30
C ASP A 455 6.82 -40.65 -4.37
N PRO A 456 6.17 -41.74 -4.84
CA PRO A 456 5.84 -42.89 -4.00
C PRO A 456 7.06 -43.67 -3.43
N SER A 457 8.28 -43.34 -3.85
CA SER A 457 9.53 -43.84 -3.27
C SER A 457 10.13 -42.94 -2.19
N SER A 458 9.60 -41.71 -2.02
CA SER A 458 9.96 -40.81 -0.93
C SER A 458 9.34 -41.26 0.40
N PRO A 459 10.08 -41.21 1.52
CA PRO A 459 9.51 -41.41 2.86
C PRO A 459 8.47 -40.33 3.22
N ASP A 460 8.51 -39.18 2.54
CA ASP A 460 7.62 -38.04 2.76
C ASP A 460 6.40 -38.04 1.82
N SER A 461 6.17 -39.14 1.07
CA SER A 461 4.99 -39.28 0.22
C SER A 461 3.69 -39.36 1.03
N ASN A 462 2.69 -38.60 0.60
CA ASN A 462 1.34 -38.63 1.13
C ASN A 462 0.46 -39.48 0.21
N THR A 463 0.24 -40.75 0.60
CA THR A 463 -0.53 -41.72 -0.20
C THR A 463 -2.00 -41.35 -0.41
N ASN A 464 -2.53 -40.36 0.33
CA ASN A 464 -3.89 -39.86 0.10
C ASN A 464 -3.98 -38.96 -1.15
N LEU A 465 -2.84 -38.56 -1.73
CA LEU A 465 -2.78 -37.81 -2.98
C LEU A 465 -2.68 -38.70 -4.24
N ASP A 466 -2.31 -39.98 -4.09
CA ASP A 466 -2.14 -40.94 -5.20
C ASP A 466 -3.33 -41.01 -6.19
N PRO A 467 -4.63 -40.93 -5.77
CA PRO A 467 -5.76 -40.93 -6.70
C PRO A 467 -5.83 -39.71 -7.63
N TYR A 468 -5.01 -38.70 -7.38
CA TYR A 468 -4.96 -37.42 -8.08
C TYR A 468 -3.65 -37.20 -8.84
N ASP A 469 -2.82 -38.24 -8.96
CA ASP A 469 -1.60 -38.28 -9.79
C ASP A 469 -1.94 -38.44 -11.28
N LEU A 470 -1.86 -37.35 -12.04
CA LEU A 470 -2.13 -37.34 -13.48
C LEU A 470 -0.90 -37.74 -14.31
N THR A 471 0.23 -38.10 -13.69
CA THR A 471 1.48 -38.32 -14.41
C THR A 471 1.44 -39.60 -15.28
N PRO A 472 2.11 -39.60 -16.46
CA PRO A 472 2.10 -40.76 -17.34
C PRO A 472 2.79 -41.99 -16.74
N CYS A 473 2.25 -43.19 -17.02
CA CYS A 473 2.80 -44.46 -16.53
C CYS A 473 4.25 -44.68 -17.03
N GLY A 474 5.23 -44.80 -16.11
CA GLY A 474 6.60 -45.15 -16.46
C GLY A 474 7.54 -45.34 -15.27
N GLY A 475 8.57 -46.19 -15.44
CA GLY A 475 9.61 -46.39 -14.42
C GLY A 475 9.14 -47.18 -13.19
N ALA A 476 9.56 -46.75 -12.00
CA ALA A 476 9.22 -47.40 -10.73
C ALA A 476 7.76 -47.17 -10.28
N ARG A 477 7.03 -46.26 -10.95
CA ARG A 477 5.67 -45.82 -10.60
C ARG A 477 4.62 -46.57 -11.39
N VAL A 478 4.42 -47.84 -11.05
CA VAL A 478 3.39 -48.68 -11.71
C VAL A 478 2.03 -48.60 -10.98
N THR A 479 1.97 -47.97 -9.80
CA THR A 479 0.82 -48.05 -8.87
C THR A 479 -0.04 -46.79 -8.76
N SER A 480 0.44 -45.59 -9.13
CA SER A 480 -0.29 -44.31 -8.97
C SER A 480 -0.79 -43.67 -10.27
N CYS A 481 -0.30 -44.08 -11.43
CA CYS A 481 -0.56 -43.37 -12.69
C CYS A 481 -1.97 -43.62 -13.27
N ASN A 482 -2.52 -42.60 -13.95
CA ASN A 482 -3.93 -42.45 -14.37
C ASN A 482 -4.90 -42.08 -13.23
N GLY A 483 -4.47 -41.22 -12.31
CA GLY A 483 -5.38 -40.52 -11.40
C GLY A 483 -6.41 -39.65 -12.12
N SER A 484 -7.30 -39.05 -11.33
CA SER A 484 -8.33 -38.12 -11.80
C SER A 484 -8.17 -36.76 -11.13
N LEU A 485 -8.78 -35.70 -11.66
CA LEU A 485 -8.80 -34.42 -10.94
C LEU A 485 -9.54 -34.59 -9.61
N PHE A 486 -8.93 -34.14 -8.51
CA PHE A 486 -9.64 -33.86 -7.28
C PHE A 486 -10.75 -32.84 -7.58
N GLN A 487 -11.94 -32.99 -6.99
CA GLN A 487 -13.04 -32.06 -7.17
C GLN A 487 -13.76 -31.82 -5.86
N PHE A 488 -13.85 -30.54 -5.49
CA PHE A 488 -14.67 -30.05 -4.39
C PHE A 488 -15.64 -28.99 -4.92
N HIS A 489 -16.91 -29.10 -4.53
CA HIS A 489 -17.90 -28.04 -4.67
C HIS A 489 -18.82 -28.04 -3.45
N GLU A 490 -18.82 -26.95 -2.69
CA GLU A 490 -19.80 -26.71 -1.63
C GLU A 490 -20.31 -25.26 -1.68
N SER A 491 -21.55 -25.06 -1.26
CA SER A 491 -22.10 -23.73 -0.98
C SER A 491 -22.81 -23.72 0.36
N ARG A 492 -22.55 -22.69 1.15
CA ARG A 492 -23.09 -22.51 2.49
C ARG A 492 -23.31 -21.02 2.77
N THR A 493 -24.37 -20.69 3.50
CA THR A 493 -24.62 -19.32 3.97
C THR A 493 -24.36 -19.23 5.47
N GLY A 494 -23.26 -18.57 5.84
CA GLY A 494 -22.97 -18.21 7.21
C GLY A 494 -23.86 -17.07 7.74
N THR A 495 -23.85 -16.91 9.06
CA THR A 495 -24.31 -15.73 9.79
C THR A 495 -23.24 -15.33 10.78
N TYR A 496 -22.97 -14.03 10.81
CA TYR A 496 -22.26 -13.40 11.90
C TYR A 496 -23.15 -12.32 12.49
N TYR A 497 -23.22 -12.25 13.82
CA TYR A 497 -23.82 -11.13 14.51
C TYR A 497 -23.04 -10.79 15.76
N ALA A 498 -22.92 -9.49 16.00
CA ALA A 498 -22.28 -8.96 17.19
C ALA A 498 -23.09 -7.79 17.76
N GLY A 499 -22.94 -7.54 19.06
CA GLY A 499 -23.54 -6.40 19.75
C GLY A 499 -22.59 -5.87 20.80
N TYR A 500 -22.53 -4.55 20.99
CA TYR A 500 -21.59 -3.91 21.89
C TYR A 500 -22.21 -2.74 22.66
N VAL A 501 -21.66 -2.48 23.85
CA VAL A 501 -21.85 -1.26 24.63
C VAL A 501 -20.48 -0.71 25.01
N GLN A 502 -20.30 0.60 24.91
CA GLN A 502 -19.08 1.33 25.22
C GLN A 502 -19.41 2.62 25.99
N ASP A 503 -18.50 3.04 26.87
CA ASP A 503 -18.52 4.32 27.58
C ASP A 503 -17.12 4.92 27.58
N ASP A 504 -16.98 6.08 26.93
CA ASP A 504 -15.77 6.89 26.91
C ASP A 504 -15.88 8.01 27.96
N ILE A 505 -15.17 7.83 29.07
CA ILE A 505 -15.27 8.66 30.28
C ILE A 505 -14.09 9.62 30.37
N ARG A 506 -14.33 10.93 30.30
CA ARG A 506 -13.29 11.99 30.33
C ARG A 506 -13.26 12.73 31.68
N LEU A 507 -12.42 12.26 32.61
CA LEU A 507 -12.26 12.77 33.99
C LEU A 507 -11.03 13.68 34.17
N LYS A 508 -11.03 14.85 33.52
CA LYS A 508 -9.96 15.88 33.52
C LYS A 508 -8.60 15.43 32.99
N ARG A 509 -7.94 14.50 33.71
CA ARG A 509 -6.61 13.94 33.39
C ARG A 509 -6.64 12.42 33.23
N LEU A 510 -7.72 11.77 33.65
CA LEU A 510 -7.96 10.35 33.42
C LEU A 510 -9.04 10.21 32.35
N THR A 511 -8.73 9.49 31.28
CA THR A 511 -9.70 9.03 30.28
C THR A 511 -9.84 7.51 30.43
N ALA A 512 -11.06 6.99 30.38
CA ALA A 512 -11.32 5.55 30.40
C ALA A 512 -12.25 5.15 29.24
N ASN A 513 -11.83 4.19 28.43
CA ASN A 513 -12.66 3.53 27.42
C ASN A 513 -13.09 2.18 28.02
N LEU A 514 -14.37 2.04 28.36
CA LEU A 514 -14.92 0.81 28.93
C LEU A 514 -15.90 0.18 27.94
N GLY A 515 -15.63 -1.05 27.51
CA GLY A 515 -16.40 -1.74 26.49
C GLY A 515 -16.79 -3.16 26.87
N LEU A 516 -17.94 -3.59 26.35
CA LEU A 516 -18.38 -4.98 26.38
C LEU A 516 -19.00 -5.32 25.04
N ARG A 517 -18.40 -6.27 24.33
CA ARG A 517 -18.90 -6.80 23.05
C ARG A 517 -19.30 -8.27 23.23
N TYR A 518 -20.25 -8.73 22.43
CA TYR A 518 -20.55 -10.15 22.24
C TYR A 518 -20.56 -10.45 20.75
N ASP A 519 -19.86 -11.49 20.34
CA ASP A 519 -19.76 -11.97 18.96
C ASP A 519 -20.31 -13.39 18.85
N HIS A 520 -20.96 -13.67 17.73
CA HIS A 520 -21.34 -15.01 17.31
C HIS A 520 -21.09 -15.20 15.81
N ASN A 521 -20.32 -16.23 15.50
CA ASN A 521 -20.04 -16.72 14.16
C ASN A 521 -20.56 -18.17 14.05
N ASN A 522 -21.05 -18.58 12.87
CA ASN A 522 -21.39 -19.98 12.59
C ASN A 522 -20.69 -20.58 11.37
N LEU A 523 -19.64 -19.93 10.87
CA LEU A 523 -18.91 -20.31 9.67
C LEU A 523 -17.41 -20.46 10.00
N PRO A 524 -16.83 -21.68 9.91
CA PRO A 524 -17.44 -22.96 9.54
C PRO A 524 -18.18 -23.65 10.70
N VAL A 525 -17.95 -23.21 11.95
CA VAL A 525 -18.53 -23.77 13.18
C VAL A 525 -19.18 -22.69 14.03
N ASN A 526 -20.10 -23.09 14.91
CA ASN A 526 -20.68 -22.20 15.91
C ASN A 526 -19.64 -21.83 16.97
N ASP A 527 -19.22 -20.57 17.00
CA ASP A 527 -18.38 -19.98 18.02
C ASP A 527 -19.00 -18.67 18.50
N SER A 528 -18.91 -18.43 19.82
CA SER A 528 -19.34 -17.20 20.47
C SER A 528 -18.33 -16.78 21.52
N GLN A 529 -18.23 -15.47 21.77
CA GLN A 529 -17.46 -14.95 22.89
C GLN A 529 -18.09 -13.68 23.47
N LEU A 530 -17.93 -13.49 24.79
CA LEU A 530 -18.14 -12.21 25.46
C LEU A 530 -16.77 -11.54 25.66
N GLU A 531 -16.67 -10.28 25.28
CA GLU A 531 -15.44 -9.53 25.08
C GLU A 531 -15.43 -8.26 25.93
N PRO A 532 -14.98 -8.35 27.20
CA PRO A 532 -14.63 -7.17 27.98
C PRO A 532 -13.42 -6.45 27.37
N ARG A 533 -13.53 -5.13 27.26
CA ARG A 533 -12.49 -4.21 26.75
C ARG A 533 -12.33 -3.06 27.73
N ILE A 534 -11.10 -2.77 28.13
CA ILE A 534 -10.77 -1.77 29.15
C ILE A 534 -9.50 -1.05 28.71
N GLY A 535 -9.62 0.23 28.36
CA GLY A 535 -8.51 1.15 28.13
C GLY A 535 -8.52 2.28 29.15
N LEU A 536 -7.34 2.66 29.64
CA LEU A 536 -7.14 3.80 30.54
C LEU A 536 -6.01 4.68 30.01
N ALA A 537 -6.21 6.00 30.01
CA ALA A 537 -5.18 6.98 29.72
C ALA A 537 -5.06 8.03 30.83
N TRP A 538 -3.82 8.36 31.23
CA TRP A 538 -3.54 9.34 32.28
C TRP A 538 -2.57 10.42 31.81
N THR A 539 -3.04 11.66 31.76
CA THR A 539 -2.25 12.86 31.43
C THR A 539 -1.56 13.42 32.66
N LEU A 540 -0.23 13.58 32.62
CA LEU A 540 0.55 14.10 33.75
C LEU A 540 0.40 15.62 33.94
N PRO A 541 0.65 16.15 35.16
CA PRO A 541 0.70 17.59 35.40
C PRO A 541 1.78 18.28 34.56
N GLY A 542 1.41 19.28 33.78
CA GLY A 542 2.31 19.97 32.85
C GLY A 542 2.13 19.56 31.38
N ASP A 543 1.13 18.71 31.11
CA ASP A 543 0.44 18.54 29.83
C ASP A 543 1.36 18.15 28.66
N LYS A 544 2.41 17.38 28.99
CA LYS A 544 3.44 16.89 28.05
C LYS A 544 3.60 15.36 27.99
N THR A 545 2.88 14.62 28.82
CA THR A 545 2.99 13.14 28.87
C THR A 545 1.61 12.53 29.12
N VAL A 546 1.25 11.52 28.34
CA VAL A 546 0.06 10.68 28.52
C VAL A 546 0.54 9.24 28.67
N PHE A 547 0.13 8.52 29.71
CA PHE A 547 0.34 7.07 29.83
C PHE A 547 -0.93 6.34 29.43
N ARG A 548 -0.82 5.25 28.67
CA ARG A 548 -1.94 4.38 28.28
C ARG A 548 -1.71 2.95 28.81
N VAL A 549 -2.77 2.28 29.25
CA VAL A 549 -2.77 0.83 29.53
C VAL A 549 -4.10 0.22 29.09
N SER A 550 -4.08 -1.04 28.63
CA SER A 550 -5.28 -1.74 28.17
C SER A 550 -5.33 -3.22 28.57
N TYR A 551 -6.54 -3.75 28.60
CA TYR A 551 -6.82 -5.17 28.46
C TYR A 551 -8.04 -5.39 27.57
N ASN A 552 -7.89 -6.24 26.57
CA ASN A 552 -8.94 -6.56 25.62
C ASN A 552 -9.06 -8.08 25.44
N ARG A 553 -10.25 -8.63 25.63
CA ARG A 553 -10.59 -9.99 25.20
C ARG A 553 -11.23 -9.91 23.82
N VAL A 554 -10.72 -10.67 22.85
CA VAL A 554 -11.14 -10.56 21.44
C VAL A 554 -11.32 -11.93 20.77
N LEU A 555 -12.25 -12.01 19.81
CA LEU A 555 -12.50 -13.16 18.94
C LEU A 555 -12.23 -12.75 17.50
N PHE A 556 -11.43 -13.54 16.80
CA PHE A 556 -11.29 -13.41 15.35
C PHE A 556 -12.14 -14.48 14.67
N THR A 557 -12.83 -14.13 13.59
CA THR A 557 -13.33 -15.13 12.66
C THR A 557 -12.18 -15.70 11.86
N PRO A 558 -12.24 -16.98 11.46
CA PRO A 558 -11.32 -17.51 10.45
C PRO A 558 -11.36 -16.68 9.18
N GLU A 559 -10.36 -16.88 8.33
CA GLU A 559 -10.46 -16.43 6.94
C GLU A 559 -11.57 -17.20 6.21
N TYR A 560 -12.17 -16.56 5.22
CA TYR A 560 -13.33 -17.10 4.50
C TYR A 560 -12.96 -17.69 3.13
N GLU A 561 -11.76 -17.35 2.67
CA GLU A 561 -11.11 -17.84 1.48
C GLU A 561 -10.94 -19.37 1.54
N ASN A 562 -11.77 -20.13 0.83
CA ASN A 562 -11.73 -21.61 0.83
C ASN A 562 -11.99 -22.27 2.21
N ILE A 563 -12.77 -21.61 3.08
CA ILE A 563 -13.09 -22.08 4.43
C ILE A 563 -13.99 -23.32 4.44
N LEU A 564 -14.87 -23.49 3.44
CA LEU A 564 -15.73 -24.68 3.36
C LEU A 564 -14.88 -25.91 3.06
N PHE A 565 -14.01 -25.85 2.05
CA PHE A 565 -13.10 -26.93 1.73
C PHE A 565 -12.18 -27.24 2.93
N SER A 566 -11.50 -26.23 3.47
CA SER A 566 -10.56 -26.37 4.58
C SER A 566 -11.20 -26.90 5.87
N SER A 567 -12.54 -26.87 5.96
CA SER A 567 -13.33 -27.43 7.07
C SER A 567 -14.17 -28.64 6.70
N SER A 568 -13.89 -29.28 5.56
CA SER A 568 -14.66 -30.40 5.01
C SER A 568 -14.01 -31.76 5.25
N ALA A 569 -14.83 -32.81 5.17
CA ALA A 569 -14.32 -34.20 5.12
C ALA A 569 -13.44 -34.49 3.89
N ALA A 570 -13.54 -33.68 2.83
CA ALA A 570 -12.69 -33.81 1.65
C ALA A 570 -11.26 -33.31 1.94
N ALA A 571 -11.09 -32.20 2.66
CA ALA A 571 -9.76 -31.75 3.07
C ALA A 571 -9.09 -32.74 4.02
N ALA A 572 -9.81 -33.20 5.06
CA ALA A 572 -9.26 -34.21 5.97
C ALA A 572 -8.90 -35.52 5.27
N ALA A 573 -9.60 -35.91 4.19
CA ALA A 573 -9.24 -37.08 3.39
C ALA A 573 -7.90 -36.95 2.66
N LEU A 574 -7.41 -35.73 2.40
CA LEU A 574 -6.10 -35.47 1.79
C LEU A 574 -4.96 -35.35 2.81
N VAL A 575 -5.27 -35.16 4.10
CA VAL A 575 -4.26 -35.01 5.16
C VAL A 575 -3.39 -36.28 5.26
N PRO A 576 -2.05 -36.17 5.46
CA PRO A 576 -1.16 -37.32 5.61
C PRO A 576 -1.69 -38.39 6.59
N PRO A 577 -1.65 -39.70 6.24
CA PRO A 577 -2.19 -40.77 7.07
C PRO A 577 -1.64 -40.82 8.50
N VAL A 578 -0.37 -40.41 8.69
CA VAL A 578 0.29 -40.31 9.99
C VAL A 578 -0.29 -39.19 10.87
N ILE A 579 -0.72 -38.06 10.29
CA ILE A 579 -1.42 -36.99 11.00
C ILE A 579 -2.85 -37.44 11.34
N GLN A 580 -3.55 -38.05 10.38
CA GLN A 580 -4.89 -38.64 10.61
C GLN A 580 -4.89 -39.65 11.78
N ALA A 581 -3.86 -40.50 11.87
CA ALA A 581 -3.72 -41.52 12.91
C ALA A 581 -3.28 -40.96 14.28
N SER A 582 -2.71 -39.75 14.34
CA SER A 582 -2.08 -39.20 15.54
C SER A 582 -2.89 -38.06 16.15
N GLN A 583 -3.56 -38.33 17.28
CA GLN A 583 -4.23 -37.29 18.08
C GLN A 583 -3.25 -36.20 18.58
N ALA A 584 -1.97 -36.54 18.77
CA ALA A 584 -0.93 -35.58 19.16
C ALA A 584 -0.51 -34.64 18.02
N LEU A 585 -0.84 -34.97 16.76
CA LEU A 585 -0.66 -34.14 15.56
C LEU A 585 -1.99 -33.52 15.08
N GLY A 586 -3.03 -33.53 15.91
CA GLY A 586 -4.33 -32.99 15.54
C GLY A 586 -5.26 -33.96 14.81
N GLY A 587 -4.87 -35.20 14.55
CA GLY A 587 -5.78 -36.30 14.17
C GLY A 587 -6.59 -36.07 12.88
N GLY A 588 -6.14 -35.22 11.96
CA GLY A 588 -6.92 -34.79 10.80
C GLY A 588 -8.19 -33.99 11.17
N VAL A 589 -8.15 -33.20 12.26
CA VAL A 589 -9.27 -32.36 12.71
C VAL A 589 -9.73 -31.43 11.59
N LEU A 590 -11.04 -31.50 11.34
CA LEU A 590 -11.70 -30.86 10.21
C LEU A 590 -11.74 -29.33 10.32
N ALA A 591 -12.39 -28.81 11.36
CA ALA A 591 -12.94 -27.46 11.30
C ALA A 591 -12.01 -26.39 11.91
N VAL A 592 -11.65 -25.40 11.10
CA VAL A 592 -10.99 -24.17 11.56
C VAL A 592 -11.93 -23.43 12.52
N ARG A 593 -11.47 -23.16 13.74
CA ARG A 593 -12.27 -22.49 14.78
C ARG A 593 -11.92 -21.01 14.85
N SER A 594 -12.82 -20.19 15.39
CA SER A 594 -12.50 -18.78 15.68
C SER A 594 -11.38 -18.66 16.70
N GLU A 595 -10.35 -17.87 16.38
CA GLU A 595 -9.28 -17.52 17.31
C GLU A 595 -9.83 -16.74 18.50
N ARG A 596 -9.28 -16.98 19.69
CA ARG A 596 -9.69 -16.27 20.90
C ARG A 596 -8.48 -15.78 21.69
N GLN A 597 -8.30 -14.47 21.71
CA GLN A 597 -7.07 -13.84 22.17
C GLN A 597 -7.29 -12.95 23.40
N ASN A 598 -6.31 -12.92 24.30
CA ASN A 598 -6.15 -11.89 25.33
C ASN A 598 -5.07 -10.91 24.85
N ALA A 599 -5.42 -9.64 24.75
CA ALA A 599 -4.52 -8.56 24.34
C ALA A 599 -4.28 -7.59 25.50
N TYR A 600 -3.02 -7.26 25.76
CA TYR A 600 -2.57 -6.32 26.78
C TYR A 600 -1.68 -5.26 26.11
N ASP A 601 -1.96 -3.98 26.34
CA ASP A 601 -1.11 -2.86 25.89
C ASP A 601 -0.67 -2.01 27.08
N ALA A 602 0.53 -1.45 27.00
CA ALA A 602 1.03 -0.43 27.91
C ALA A 602 1.94 0.53 27.15
N GLY A 603 1.62 1.81 27.12
CA GLY A 603 2.33 2.79 26.31
C GLY A 603 2.39 4.18 26.94
N PHE A 604 3.13 5.08 26.29
CA PHE A 604 3.13 6.50 26.63
C PHE A 604 3.39 7.39 25.41
N GLN A 605 2.71 8.53 25.38
CA GLN A 605 2.90 9.59 24.42
C GLN A 605 3.54 10.81 25.11
N GLN A 606 4.54 11.43 24.48
CA GLN A 606 5.38 12.50 25.03
C GLN A 606 5.58 13.62 24.00
N ALA A 607 5.21 14.85 24.38
CA ALA A 607 5.53 16.04 23.60
C ALA A 607 6.99 16.47 23.87
N ILE A 608 7.79 16.58 22.81
CA ILE A 608 9.21 16.95 22.89
C ILE A 608 9.37 18.35 22.29
N GLY A 609 9.54 19.34 23.17
CA GLY A 609 9.48 20.76 22.78
C GLY A 609 8.06 21.13 22.36
N SER A 610 7.95 21.88 21.25
CA SER A 610 6.67 22.13 20.58
C SER A 610 6.51 21.41 19.24
N ARG A 611 7.56 20.85 18.60
CA ARG A 611 7.42 20.33 17.22
C ARG A 611 7.32 18.81 17.09
N LEU A 612 7.65 18.06 18.15
CA LEU A 612 7.81 16.60 18.08
C LEU A 612 6.86 15.89 19.05
N ARG A 613 6.29 14.77 18.61
CA ARG A 613 5.50 13.85 19.42
C ARG A 613 6.10 12.46 19.33
N LEU A 614 6.59 11.94 20.45
CA LEU A 614 7.03 10.55 20.59
C LEU A 614 5.87 9.74 21.16
N ASP A 615 5.58 8.59 20.58
CA ASP A 615 4.65 7.59 21.08
C ASP A 615 5.35 6.22 21.14
N ILE A 616 5.12 5.46 22.21
CA ILE A 616 5.72 4.14 22.44
C ILE A 616 4.67 3.23 23.07
N ASP A 617 4.41 2.07 22.47
CA ASP A 617 3.52 1.05 23.00
C ASP A 617 4.24 -0.29 23.12
N PHE A 618 4.18 -0.90 24.30
CA PHE A 618 4.54 -2.30 24.55
C PHE A 618 3.26 -3.13 24.53
N TRP A 619 3.31 -4.29 23.90
CA TRP A 619 2.11 -5.10 23.69
C TRP A 619 2.40 -6.59 23.85
N GLN A 620 1.40 -7.33 24.34
CA GLN A 620 1.41 -8.79 24.43
C GLN A 620 0.04 -9.34 24.00
N ARG A 621 0.05 -10.46 23.28
CA ARG A 621 -1.13 -11.22 22.86
C ARG A 621 -0.96 -12.70 23.25
N GLN A 622 -2.06 -13.34 23.67
CA GLN A 622 -2.12 -14.77 23.98
C GLN A 622 -3.37 -15.37 23.33
N SER A 623 -3.17 -16.24 22.34
CA SER A 623 -4.23 -16.79 21.48
C SER A 623 -4.46 -18.28 21.70
N HIS A 624 -5.71 -18.69 21.58
CA HIS A 624 -6.12 -20.08 21.36
C HIS A 624 -6.78 -20.20 19.99
N PHE A 625 -6.50 -21.29 19.27
CA PHE A 625 -6.83 -21.43 17.84
C PHE A 625 -6.21 -20.29 17.01
N ALA A 626 -4.90 -20.09 17.14
CA ALA A 626 -4.17 -19.06 16.39
C ALA A 626 -4.36 -19.32 14.89
N GLY A 627 -4.94 -18.35 14.17
CA GLY A 627 -5.30 -18.49 12.77
C GLY A 627 -4.13 -18.22 11.84
N ASP A 628 -4.05 -18.99 10.77
CA ASP A 628 -3.02 -18.88 9.74
C ASP A 628 -3.63 -19.15 8.35
N GLN A 629 -2.85 -18.99 7.29
CA GLN A 629 -3.21 -19.46 5.96
C GLN A 629 -2.00 -20.08 5.25
N ASP A 630 -2.23 -21.20 4.58
CA ASP A 630 -1.26 -21.82 3.69
C ASP A 630 -1.63 -21.52 2.23
N GLN A 631 -0.61 -21.30 1.38
CA GLN A 631 -0.81 -21.07 -0.03
C GLN A 631 -0.56 -22.36 -0.80
N PHE A 632 -1.52 -22.75 -1.64
CA PHE A 632 -1.45 -23.94 -2.47
C PHE A 632 -0.42 -23.78 -3.59
N LEU A 633 0.84 -24.03 -3.25
CA LEU A 633 1.99 -23.98 -4.15
C LEU A 633 2.04 -22.60 -4.86
N ASN A 634 2.48 -22.58 -6.12
CA ASN A 634 2.62 -21.36 -6.92
C ASN A 634 1.30 -20.89 -7.59
N THR A 635 0.12 -21.21 -7.04
CA THR A 635 -1.18 -20.92 -7.69
C THR A 635 -1.86 -19.63 -7.23
N GLY A 636 -1.50 -19.12 -6.04
CA GLY A 636 -2.20 -17.99 -5.41
C GLY A 636 -3.59 -18.35 -4.85
N ILE A 637 -3.91 -19.64 -4.72
CA ILE A 637 -5.03 -20.13 -3.91
C ILE A 637 -4.52 -20.27 -2.46
N VAL A 638 -5.31 -19.83 -1.47
CA VAL A 638 -4.98 -19.93 -0.04
C VAL A 638 -6.03 -20.74 0.72
N PHE A 639 -5.62 -21.41 1.78
CA PHE A 639 -6.46 -22.24 2.65
C PHE A 639 -6.23 -21.89 4.13
N PRO A 640 -7.26 -21.52 4.90
CA PRO A 640 -7.13 -21.20 6.31
C PRO A 640 -6.72 -22.43 7.13
N LEU A 641 -5.78 -22.20 8.03
CA LEU A 641 -5.29 -23.14 9.03
C LEU A 641 -5.53 -22.58 10.44
N ALA A 642 -5.38 -23.44 11.45
CA ALA A 642 -5.29 -23.00 12.83
C ALA A 642 -4.33 -23.88 13.65
N PHE A 643 -3.61 -23.25 14.58
CA PHE A 643 -2.73 -23.88 15.56
C PHE A 643 -3.31 -23.80 16.97
N SER A 644 -2.98 -24.77 17.83
CA SER A 644 -3.62 -24.90 19.15
C SER A 644 -3.53 -23.63 20.01
N HIS A 645 -2.42 -22.90 19.92
CA HIS A 645 -2.21 -21.62 20.58
C HIS A 645 -1.15 -20.76 19.85
N GLY A 646 -1.14 -19.47 20.17
CA GLY A 646 -0.14 -18.50 19.73
C GLY A 646 0.26 -17.55 20.86
N ARG A 647 1.52 -17.14 20.89
CA ARG A 647 2.08 -16.18 21.86
C ARG A 647 2.83 -15.09 21.10
N PHE A 648 2.40 -13.86 21.30
CA PHE A 648 2.96 -12.72 20.59
C PHE A 648 3.33 -11.63 21.57
N HIS A 649 4.45 -10.96 21.35
CA HIS A 649 4.81 -9.77 22.12
C HIS A 649 5.75 -8.87 21.33
N GLY A 650 5.78 -7.60 21.70
CA GLY A 650 6.63 -6.65 21.00
C GLY A 650 6.51 -5.24 21.51
N TRP A 651 7.00 -4.32 20.69
CA TRP A 651 6.89 -2.90 20.92
C TRP A 651 6.76 -2.14 19.59
N ASN A 652 6.05 -1.02 19.65
CA ASN A 652 5.87 -0.06 18.58
C ASN A 652 6.42 1.30 19.06
N ILE A 653 7.07 2.04 18.18
CA ILE A 653 7.55 3.41 18.42
C ILE A 653 7.14 4.27 17.24
N ARG A 654 6.63 5.48 17.50
CA ARG A 654 6.39 6.50 16.49
C ARG A 654 6.91 7.85 16.95
N LEU A 655 7.62 8.56 16.07
CA LEU A 655 8.02 9.95 16.26
C LEU A 655 7.42 10.77 15.12
N ASP A 656 6.42 11.59 15.41
CA ASP A 656 5.83 12.55 14.46
C ASP A 656 6.50 13.93 14.61
N MET A 657 6.69 14.63 13.48
CA MET A 657 7.11 16.03 13.45
C MET A 657 6.06 16.91 12.80
N ALA A 658 5.52 17.85 13.59
CA ALA A 658 4.63 18.89 13.11
C ALA A 658 5.34 19.81 12.09
N GLU A 659 4.61 20.24 11.05
CA GLU A 659 5.22 21.00 9.95
C GLU A 659 6.01 22.22 10.47
N THR A 660 7.30 22.28 10.14
CA THR A 660 8.23 23.30 10.62
C THR A 660 9.04 23.84 9.45
N ALA A 661 8.79 25.10 9.11
CA ALA A 661 9.43 25.80 7.98
C ALA A 661 9.33 25.04 6.62
N GLY A 662 8.25 24.27 6.41
CA GLY A 662 8.03 23.44 5.23
C GLY A 662 8.47 21.98 5.38
N VAL A 663 9.24 21.62 6.40
CA VAL A 663 9.55 20.20 6.67
C VAL A 663 8.44 19.57 7.52
N LYS A 664 7.90 18.43 7.08
CA LYS A 664 7.06 17.52 7.91
C LYS A 664 7.56 16.08 7.75
N GLY A 665 7.26 15.21 8.70
CA GLY A 665 7.62 13.80 8.58
C GLY A 665 7.41 12.97 9.84
N PHE A 666 7.75 11.69 9.74
CA PHE A 666 7.67 10.73 10.83
C PHE A 666 8.79 9.67 10.78
N ILE A 667 9.00 9.01 11.91
CA ILE A 667 9.72 7.74 12.03
C ILE A 667 8.79 6.77 12.76
N SER A 668 8.43 5.65 12.12
CA SER A 668 7.76 4.51 12.73
C SER A 668 8.78 3.38 12.89
N ALA A 669 8.76 2.66 14.01
CA ALA A 669 9.58 1.48 14.24
C ALA A 669 8.81 0.45 15.06
N GLY A 670 9.21 -0.81 14.99
CA GLY A 670 8.61 -1.86 15.80
C GLY A 670 9.33 -3.19 15.72
N HIS A 671 9.06 -4.01 16.73
CA HIS A 671 9.58 -5.35 16.92
C HIS A 671 8.40 -6.28 17.20
N THR A 672 8.32 -7.39 16.48
CA THR A 672 7.31 -8.43 16.64
C THR A 672 8.03 -9.73 16.95
N ARG A 673 7.69 -10.36 18.07
CA ARG A 673 8.01 -11.76 18.35
C ARG A 673 6.72 -12.57 18.27
N ALA A 674 6.64 -13.52 17.36
CA ALA A 674 5.42 -14.28 17.06
C ALA A 674 5.71 -15.79 17.07
N ILE A 675 5.10 -16.50 18.03
CA ILE A 675 5.37 -17.91 18.32
C ILE A 675 4.06 -18.71 18.24
N TYR A 676 4.02 -19.75 17.42
CA TYR A 676 2.88 -20.66 17.29
C TYR A 676 3.13 -21.98 18.01
N GLY A 677 2.05 -22.68 18.39
CA GLY A 677 2.11 -23.91 19.16
C GLY A 677 1.30 -25.05 18.56
N ALA A 678 2.00 -26.12 18.15
CA ALA A 678 1.42 -27.39 17.71
C ALA A 678 0.53 -28.06 18.79
N PRO A 679 -0.41 -28.95 18.42
CA PRO A 679 -0.70 -29.42 17.07
C PRO A 679 -1.46 -28.39 16.20
N PRO A 680 -1.56 -28.64 14.89
CA PRO A 680 -2.62 -28.04 14.08
C PRO A 680 -4.00 -28.51 14.57
N VAL A 681 -5.01 -27.66 14.43
CA VAL A 681 -6.36 -27.85 15.01
C VAL A 681 -7.49 -27.49 14.04
N GLY A 682 -7.19 -27.38 12.74
CA GLY A 682 -8.15 -27.22 11.65
C GLY A 682 -7.46 -26.70 10.38
N GLY A 683 -8.01 -27.03 9.20
CA GLY A 683 -7.49 -26.58 7.92
C GLY A 683 -6.96 -27.70 7.01
N LEU A 684 -6.35 -27.32 5.90
CA LEU A 684 -5.78 -28.23 4.90
C LEU A 684 -4.26 -28.41 5.09
N PHE A 685 -3.83 -29.55 5.63
CA PHE A 685 -2.41 -29.91 5.73
C PHE A 685 -2.09 -31.02 4.73
N LEU A 686 -1.24 -30.74 3.73
CA LEU A 686 -0.88 -31.73 2.70
C LEU A 686 0.52 -32.31 2.87
N ASP A 687 1.44 -31.54 3.45
CA ASP A 687 2.85 -31.92 3.59
C ASP A 687 3.09 -32.89 4.76
N GLN A 688 3.94 -33.89 4.50
CA GLN A 688 4.39 -34.88 5.48
C GLN A 688 5.76 -34.51 6.08
N ALA A 689 6.58 -33.68 5.40
CA ALA A 689 7.89 -33.27 5.90
C ALA A 689 7.77 -32.36 7.14
N ALA A 690 6.82 -31.42 7.14
CA ALA A 690 6.50 -30.52 8.25
C ALA A 690 6.15 -31.24 9.58
N ILE A 691 5.92 -32.55 9.60
CA ILE A 691 5.65 -33.31 10.82
C ILE A 691 6.81 -33.24 11.82
N GLY A 692 8.05 -33.15 11.33
CA GLY A 692 9.22 -32.94 12.19
C GLY A 692 9.03 -31.72 13.10
N ASP A 693 8.74 -30.58 12.50
CA ASP A 693 8.59 -29.30 13.18
C ASP A 693 7.34 -29.25 14.06
N LEU A 694 6.23 -29.81 13.58
CA LEU A 694 5.00 -29.97 14.36
C LEU A 694 5.19 -30.85 15.62
N THR A 695 6.17 -31.77 15.64
CA THR A 695 6.52 -32.53 16.86
C THR A 695 7.59 -31.85 17.73
N ALA A 696 8.36 -30.91 17.20
CA ALA A 696 9.43 -30.21 17.92
C ALA A 696 8.89 -29.22 18.97
N GLY A 697 7.64 -28.77 18.84
CA GLY A 697 6.90 -27.95 19.80
C GLY A 697 6.49 -26.60 19.23
N GLU A 698 6.54 -25.54 20.04
CA GLU A 698 6.29 -24.17 19.58
C GLU A 698 7.42 -23.63 18.68
N PHE A 699 7.10 -22.96 17.58
CA PHE A 699 8.06 -22.44 16.58
C PHE A 699 7.81 -20.94 16.30
N LEU A 700 8.75 -20.28 15.63
CA LEU A 700 8.52 -18.93 15.08
C LEU A 700 7.85 -19.05 13.71
N ILE A 701 6.86 -18.20 13.47
CA ILE A 701 6.20 -18.12 12.16
C ILE A 701 7.05 -17.32 11.15
N ASP A 702 6.87 -17.61 9.87
CA ASP A 702 7.45 -16.92 8.71
C ASP A 702 7.46 -15.40 8.88
N HIS A 703 6.34 -14.82 9.30
CA HIS A 703 6.13 -13.38 9.42
C HIS A 703 6.60 -12.74 10.75
N ASP A 704 7.43 -13.43 11.53
CA ASP A 704 8.15 -12.87 12.68
C ASP A 704 9.24 -11.86 12.24
N GLN A 705 9.13 -10.61 12.70
CA GLN A 705 9.99 -9.49 12.27
C GLN A 705 10.71 -8.84 13.46
N ASN A 706 12.01 -9.13 13.59
CA ASN A 706 12.85 -8.64 14.69
C ASN A 706 12.93 -7.10 14.75
N LEU A 707 12.98 -6.41 13.61
CA LEU A 707 12.97 -4.96 13.53
C LEU A 707 12.45 -4.51 12.17
N GLN A 708 11.40 -3.70 12.17
CA GLN A 708 11.01 -2.86 11.04
C GLN A 708 11.14 -1.40 11.42
N ILE A 709 11.59 -0.57 10.48
CA ILE A 709 11.64 0.90 10.61
C ILE A 709 11.14 1.48 9.28
N GLN A 710 10.21 2.42 9.33
CA GLN A 710 9.80 3.22 8.18
C GLN A 710 9.83 4.70 8.53
N THR A 711 10.48 5.50 7.70
CA THR A 711 10.50 6.96 7.82
C THR A 711 9.88 7.58 6.57
N GLY A 712 9.22 8.72 6.73
CA GLY A 712 8.70 9.50 5.62
C GLY A 712 8.85 10.98 5.91
N TRP A 713 9.46 11.71 4.99
CA TRP A 713 9.73 13.14 5.11
C TRP A 713 9.27 13.88 3.86
N THR A 714 8.76 15.09 4.03
CA THR A 714 8.44 16.01 2.93
C THR A 714 8.95 17.40 3.28
N TYR A 715 9.56 18.08 2.31
CA TYR A 715 9.92 19.48 2.39
C TYR A 715 9.23 20.27 1.29
N ASP A 716 8.29 21.14 1.69
CA ASP A 716 7.55 22.03 0.80
C ASP A 716 8.26 23.38 0.66
N PHE A 717 8.67 23.72 -0.56
CA PHE A 717 9.22 25.03 -0.87
C PHE A 717 8.06 26.01 -1.11
N HIS A 718 7.41 26.41 -0.01
CA HIS A 718 6.24 27.31 0.09
C HIS A 718 6.16 28.51 -0.88
N LYS A 719 7.29 28.99 -1.42
CA LYS A 719 7.36 30.13 -2.37
C LYS A 719 7.42 29.74 -3.85
N SER A 720 7.59 28.46 -4.18
CA SER A 720 7.67 27.94 -5.55
C SER A 720 6.63 26.87 -5.88
N GLY A 721 6.01 26.23 -4.89
CA GLY A 721 5.12 25.06 -5.11
C GLY A 721 5.87 23.77 -5.43
N PHE A 722 7.19 23.86 -5.61
CA PHE A 722 8.09 22.70 -5.58
C PHE A 722 8.07 22.06 -4.19
N TRP A 723 8.09 20.73 -4.15
CA TRP A 723 8.28 19.95 -2.94
C TRP A 723 9.15 18.73 -3.25
N VAL A 724 9.86 18.25 -2.22
CA VAL A 724 10.60 16.98 -2.28
C VAL A 724 10.22 16.10 -1.10
N GLY A 725 10.26 14.80 -1.29
CA GLY A 725 10.01 13.81 -0.25
C GLY A 725 10.99 12.66 -0.30
N THR A 726 11.10 11.95 0.82
CA THR A 726 11.81 10.67 0.88
C THR A 726 11.12 9.74 1.86
N ASN A 727 10.94 8.50 1.43
CA ASN A 727 10.54 7.40 2.30
C ASN A 727 11.70 6.42 2.40
N VAL A 728 11.99 5.93 3.60
CA VAL A 728 13.05 4.94 3.83
C VAL A 728 12.47 3.82 4.69
N ARG A 729 12.54 2.59 4.21
CA ARG A 729 12.12 1.40 4.95
C ARG A 729 13.30 0.46 5.18
N TYR A 730 13.51 0.05 6.43
CA TYR A 730 14.40 -1.03 6.82
C TYR A 730 13.56 -2.19 7.36
N ASP A 731 13.83 -3.40 6.88
CA ASP A 731 13.32 -4.65 7.43
C ASP A 731 14.50 -5.53 7.83
N SER A 732 14.45 -6.14 9.02
CA SER A 732 15.50 -7.04 9.52
C SER A 732 15.52 -8.41 8.85
N GLY A 733 14.38 -8.84 8.30
CA GLY A 733 14.22 -10.13 7.64
C GLY A 733 13.18 -11.03 8.30
N LEU A 734 12.27 -11.56 7.48
CA LEU A 734 11.31 -12.59 7.86
C LEU A 734 12.02 -13.93 8.13
N VAL A 735 11.36 -14.82 8.85
CA VAL A 735 11.80 -16.20 9.08
C VAL A 735 11.67 -16.99 7.78
N THR A 736 12.54 -17.99 7.59
CA THR A 736 12.42 -18.96 6.50
C THR A 736 13.11 -20.25 6.90
N ASP A 737 12.54 -21.39 6.52
CA ASP A 737 13.18 -22.70 6.69
C ASP A 737 14.09 -23.07 5.52
N ALA A 738 14.23 -22.18 4.52
CA ALA A 738 15.08 -22.42 3.37
C ALA A 738 16.57 -22.50 3.74
N ASP A 739 17.25 -23.54 3.26
CA ASP A 739 18.70 -23.68 3.34
C ASP A 739 19.40 -23.14 2.07
N PRO A 740 20.44 -22.29 2.18
CA PRO A 740 21.12 -21.73 1.01
C PRO A 740 21.78 -22.75 0.08
N ALA A 741 22.22 -23.91 0.58
CA ALA A 741 22.84 -24.95 -0.26
C ALA A 741 21.77 -25.74 -1.04
N THR A 742 20.62 -26.03 -0.41
CA THR A 742 19.44 -26.57 -1.08
C THR A 742 18.94 -25.61 -2.16
N LEU A 743 18.74 -24.33 -1.82
CA LEU A 743 18.34 -23.29 -2.79
C LEU A 743 19.33 -23.22 -3.96
N ALA A 744 20.64 -23.21 -3.71
CA ALA A 744 21.64 -23.13 -4.78
C ALA A 744 21.65 -24.33 -5.76
N ALA A 745 21.01 -25.45 -5.40
CA ALA A 745 20.79 -26.60 -6.28
C ALA A 745 19.41 -26.59 -6.98
N ASP A 746 18.47 -25.77 -6.51
CA ASP A 746 17.13 -25.63 -7.08
C ASP A 746 17.16 -24.76 -8.36
N PRO A 747 16.79 -25.29 -9.54
CA PRO A 747 16.78 -24.52 -10.79
C PRO A 747 15.80 -23.35 -10.79
N ASP A 748 14.78 -23.37 -9.93
CA ASP A 748 13.79 -22.31 -9.80
C ASP A 748 14.17 -21.27 -8.75
N ASN A 749 14.86 -21.64 -7.67
CA ASN A 749 15.17 -20.74 -6.55
C ASN A 749 16.67 -20.50 -6.26
N PHE A 750 17.61 -20.96 -7.11
CA PHE A 750 19.06 -20.72 -6.93
C PHE A 750 19.45 -19.25 -6.73
N PHE A 751 18.70 -18.34 -7.35
CA PHE A 751 18.93 -16.90 -7.23
C PHE A 751 18.56 -16.37 -5.84
N ALA A 752 17.77 -17.10 -5.05
CA ALA A 752 17.32 -16.72 -3.71
C ALA A 752 18.35 -17.05 -2.62
N ALA A 753 19.22 -18.04 -2.84
CA ALA A 753 20.26 -18.48 -1.89
C ALA A 753 21.14 -17.34 -1.31
N PRO A 754 21.58 -16.33 -2.09
CA PRO A 754 22.34 -15.19 -1.57
C PRO A 754 21.56 -14.28 -0.63
N PHE A 755 20.23 -14.41 -0.55
CA PHE A 755 19.35 -13.59 0.30
C PHE A 755 18.94 -14.26 1.61
N VAL A 756 19.43 -15.47 1.91
CA VAL A 756 19.19 -16.13 3.20
C VAL A 756 20.39 -15.93 4.15
N SER A 757 20.08 -15.70 5.43
CA SER A 757 20.99 -15.55 6.56
C SER A 757 20.94 -16.81 7.40
N ILE A 758 22.03 -17.59 7.39
CA ILE A 758 22.17 -18.78 8.22
C ILE A 758 22.32 -18.36 9.67
N HIS A 759 21.46 -18.87 10.54
CA HIS A 759 21.51 -18.71 11.99
C HIS A 759 21.91 -20.04 12.65
N SER A 760 21.74 -20.19 13.98
CA SER A 760 22.09 -21.45 14.65
C SER A 760 21.21 -22.63 14.22
N GLY A 761 20.03 -22.37 13.65
CA GLY A 761 19.01 -23.39 13.36
C GLY A 761 18.34 -23.90 14.63
N GLU A 762 18.58 -23.27 15.78
CA GLU A 762 17.83 -23.55 17.00
C GLU A 762 16.38 -23.04 16.85
N ARG A 763 15.46 -23.71 17.55
CA ARG A 763 13.99 -23.54 17.50
C ARG A 763 13.45 -22.10 17.68
N PHE A 764 14.29 -21.16 18.10
CA PHE A 764 13.96 -19.74 18.26
C PHE A 764 15.01 -18.78 17.63
N ASP A 765 15.93 -19.31 16.84
CA ASP A 765 16.95 -18.64 16.03
C ASP A 765 17.07 -19.35 14.65
N PRO A 766 15.96 -19.44 13.89
CA PRO A 766 15.92 -20.08 12.58
C PRO A 766 16.60 -19.22 11.51
N ASN A 767 16.77 -19.77 10.31
CA ASN A 767 17.20 -19.00 9.15
C ASN A 767 16.23 -17.83 8.88
N ARG A 768 16.78 -16.78 8.27
CA ARG A 768 16.02 -15.55 7.95
C ARG A 768 16.39 -15.01 6.60
N ILE A 769 15.44 -14.33 5.96
CA ILE A 769 15.76 -13.46 4.82
C ILE A 769 16.72 -12.35 5.27
N LYS A 770 17.64 -11.93 4.41
CA LYS A 770 18.62 -10.89 4.70
C LYS A 770 17.93 -9.55 4.89
N ALA A 771 18.35 -8.85 5.93
CA ALA A 771 17.96 -7.47 6.18
C ALA A 771 18.19 -6.59 4.93
N ARG A 772 17.27 -5.66 4.69
CA ARG A 772 17.27 -4.76 3.54
C ARG A 772 16.89 -3.35 3.95
N THR A 773 17.37 -2.37 3.19
CA THR A 773 16.90 -0.99 3.28
C THR A 773 16.51 -0.52 1.89
N ILE A 774 15.26 -0.10 1.73
CA ILE A 774 14.72 0.51 0.50
C ILE A 774 14.62 2.02 0.73
N TYR A 775 15.03 2.79 -0.26
CA TYR A 775 14.95 4.24 -0.26
C TYR A 775 14.15 4.70 -1.46
N ASP A 776 13.08 5.44 -1.22
CA ASP A 776 12.26 6.07 -2.24
C ASP A 776 12.44 7.59 -2.12
N PHE A 777 12.48 8.27 -3.27
CA PHE A 777 12.50 9.73 -3.36
C PHE A 777 11.36 10.21 -4.25
N SER A 778 10.72 11.29 -3.83
CA SER A 778 9.66 11.95 -4.61
C SER A 778 10.03 13.42 -4.82
N ALA A 779 9.69 13.96 -5.98
CA ALA A 779 9.74 15.40 -6.22
C ALA A 779 8.50 15.82 -7.00
N GLY A 780 7.91 16.95 -6.64
CA GLY A 780 6.73 17.45 -7.33
C GLY A 780 6.61 18.96 -7.36
N PHE A 781 5.75 19.44 -8.25
CA PHE A 781 5.43 20.86 -8.45
C PHE A 781 3.92 21.05 -8.45
N ASP A 782 3.42 21.71 -7.41
CA ASP A 782 2.01 22.08 -7.25
C ASP A 782 1.80 23.48 -7.87
N LEU A 783 1.29 23.54 -9.11
CA LEU A 783 1.25 24.77 -9.91
C LEU A 783 -0.01 25.63 -9.71
N ASP A 784 -0.97 25.20 -8.88
CA ASP A 784 -2.22 25.90 -8.56
C ASP A 784 -2.00 27.37 -8.17
N ARG A 785 -0.90 27.61 -7.43
CA ARG A 785 -0.39 28.93 -7.01
C ARG A 785 -0.11 29.91 -8.16
N TYR A 786 0.08 29.40 -9.38
CA TYR A 786 0.32 30.14 -10.62
C TYR A 786 -0.94 30.17 -11.51
N HIS A 787 -2.11 29.81 -10.95
CA HIS A 787 -3.38 29.64 -11.64
C HIS A 787 -3.38 28.56 -12.74
N ALA A 788 -2.44 27.61 -12.66
CA ALA A 788 -2.39 26.43 -13.51
C ALA A 788 -2.78 25.20 -12.66
N PRO A 789 -3.99 24.64 -12.81
CA PRO A 789 -4.47 23.50 -12.02
C PRO A 789 -3.78 22.21 -12.48
N LEU A 790 -2.52 22.05 -12.11
CA LEU A 790 -1.63 20.99 -12.54
C LEU A 790 -0.63 20.68 -11.43
N THR A 791 -0.58 19.40 -11.05
CA THR A 791 0.51 18.86 -10.25
C THR A 791 1.36 17.95 -11.12
N LEU A 792 2.67 18.09 -11.05
CA LEU A 792 3.63 17.15 -11.64
C LEU A 792 4.35 16.44 -10.48
N GLN A 793 4.48 15.12 -10.54
CA GLN A 793 5.22 14.31 -9.57
C GLN A 793 6.14 13.33 -10.32
N VAL A 794 7.33 13.11 -9.77
CA VAL A 794 8.31 12.12 -10.22
C VAL A 794 8.77 11.34 -8.98
N ASP A 795 8.60 10.03 -9.02
CA ASP A 795 9.03 9.11 -7.96
C ASP A 795 10.18 8.24 -8.46
N LEU A 796 11.27 8.21 -7.70
CA LEU A 796 12.38 7.27 -7.83
C LEU A 796 12.26 6.25 -6.71
N LEU A 797 11.70 5.08 -7.04
CA LEU A 797 11.47 3.97 -6.12
C LEU A 797 12.68 3.05 -6.09
N ASN A 798 13.01 2.50 -4.91
CA ASN A 798 14.20 1.66 -4.70
C ASN A 798 15.48 2.28 -5.33
N ALA A 799 15.78 3.52 -4.96
CA ALA A 799 16.79 4.37 -5.58
C ALA A 799 18.23 3.83 -5.59
N PHE A 800 18.51 2.73 -4.89
CA PHE A 800 19.82 2.07 -4.84
C PHE A 800 19.80 0.65 -5.46
N ASP A 801 18.76 0.33 -6.25
CA ASP A 801 18.57 -0.95 -6.93
C ASP A 801 18.75 -2.16 -5.99
N LYS A 802 18.20 -2.05 -4.78
CA LYS A 802 18.41 -3.02 -3.72
C LYS A 802 17.62 -4.31 -3.97
N GLU A 803 18.28 -5.27 -4.61
CA GLU A 803 17.80 -6.64 -4.67
C GLU A 803 17.65 -7.26 -3.27
N GLY A 804 16.56 -8.01 -3.10
CA GLY A 804 16.20 -8.75 -1.90
C GLY A 804 14.79 -9.32 -2.02
N VAL A 805 14.55 -10.46 -1.37
CA VAL A 805 13.25 -11.13 -1.33
C VAL A 805 12.43 -10.72 -0.09
N TYR A 806 11.13 -10.99 -0.06
CA TYR A 806 10.29 -10.97 1.16
C TYR A 806 10.21 -12.36 1.77
N ASN A 807 9.87 -13.34 0.93
CA ASN A 807 9.74 -14.76 1.24
C ASN A 807 10.25 -15.56 0.01
N ILE A 808 10.46 -16.87 0.16
CA ILE A 808 10.92 -17.81 -0.88
C ILE A 808 9.93 -18.98 -1.06
N GLU A 809 8.93 -19.13 -0.17
CA GLU A 809 7.93 -20.22 -0.18
C GLU A 809 7.10 -20.32 -1.47
N SER A 810 6.94 -19.22 -2.22
CA SER A 810 6.26 -19.26 -3.52
C SER A 810 6.71 -18.14 -4.46
N VAL A 811 6.37 -18.27 -5.74
CA VAL A 811 6.59 -17.25 -6.80
C VAL A 811 6.19 -15.83 -6.43
N PHE A 812 5.29 -15.64 -5.47
CA PHE A 812 4.82 -14.32 -5.07
C PHE A 812 5.84 -13.54 -4.21
N GLY A 813 6.79 -14.18 -3.51
CA GLY A 813 7.69 -13.56 -2.49
C GLY A 813 8.63 -12.39 -2.86
N GLY A 814 8.49 -11.77 -4.04
CA GLY A 814 8.89 -10.41 -4.41
C GLY A 814 10.35 -9.92 -4.38
N THR A 815 10.84 -9.40 -5.51
CA THR A 815 12.09 -8.61 -5.63
C THR A 815 11.87 -7.18 -6.17
N HIS A 816 12.70 -6.22 -5.71
CA HIS A 816 12.69 -4.80 -6.15
C HIS A 816 13.89 -4.48 -7.05
N VAL A 817 13.69 -3.93 -8.26
CA VAL A 817 14.78 -3.59 -9.23
C VAL A 817 14.46 -2.35 -10.11
N ILE A 818 15.21 -1.24 -9.99
CA ILE A 818 15.18 -0.04 -10.88
C ILE A 818 16.59 0.63 -11.00
N PRO A 819 17.08 1.04 -12.20
CA PRO A 819 18.49 1.34 -12.45
C PRO A 819 18.97 2.79 -12.19
N ASN A 820 20.23 3.04 -12.55
CA ASN A 820 21.16 4.00 -11.92
C ASN A 820 21.10 5.49 -12.35
N THR A 821 19.96 6.17 -12.17
CA THR A 821 19.84 7.64 -12.37
C THR A 821 20.57 8.48 -11.29
N VAL A 822 21.16 7.83 -10.27
CA VAL A 822 21.73 8.49 -9.07
C VAL A 822 22.95 9.36 -9.38
N VAL A 823 23.83 8.93 -10.28
CA VAL A 823 25.12 9.62 -10.55
C VAL A 823 24.88 11.02 -11.09
N PHE A 824 24.03 11.17 -12.12
CA PHE A 824 23.64 12.45 -12.70
C PHE A 824 23.08 13.44 -11.66
N ILE A 825 22.19 12.97 -10.77
CA ILE A 825 21.56 13.82 -9.75
C ILE A 825 22.60 14.29 -8.71
N VAL A 826 23.45 13.38 -8.24
CA VAL A 826 24.50 13.68 -7.26
C VAL A 826 25.49 14.71 -7.83
N GLU A 827 25.97 14.51 -9.04
CA GLU A 827 26.92 15.43 -9.70
C GLU A 827 26.30 16.78 -10.02
N SER A 828 25.05 16.82 -10.48
CA SER A 828 24.34 18.07 -10.77
C SER A 828 24.18 18.93 -9.51
N VAL A 829 23.73 18.32 -8.40
CA VAL A 829 23.55 19.01 -7.11
C VAL A 829 24.91 19.41 -6.51
N ALA A 830 25.92 18.55 -6.61
CA ALA A 830 27.27 18.84 -6.13
C ALA A 830 27.95 19.93 -6.96
N GLY A 831 27.78 19.95 -8.28
CA GLY A 831 28.37 20.94 -9.20
C GLY A 831 27.82 22.34 -8.94
N LEU A 832 26.49 22.46 -8.82
CA LEU A 832 25.82 23.71 -8.44
C LEU A 832 26.26 24.20 -7.06
N LYS A 833 26.35 23.32 -6.05
CA LYS A 833 26.84 23.68 -4.70
C LYS A 833 28.32 24.07 -4.66
N ALA A 834 29.14 23.41 -5.49
CA ALA A 834 30.58 23.66 -5.57
C ALA A 834 30.94 24.90 -6.41
N ASN A 835 29.98 25.41 -7.18
CA ASN A 835 30.20 26.31 -8.32
C ASN A 835 31.17 25.73 -9.36
N SER A 836 31.17 24.41 -9.58
CA SER A 836 32.13 23.69 -10.42
C SER A 836 31.59 23.38 -11.81
N LEU A 837 32.20 23.94 -12.85
CA LEU A 837 31.86 23.65 -14.25
C LEU A 837 32.37 22.28 -14.71
N SER A 838 33.49 21.80 -14.15
CA SER A 838 34.00 20.46 -14.52
C SER A 838 33.03 19.37 -14.10
N LEU A 839 32.49 19.44 -12.88
CA LEU A 839 31.48 18.50 -12.37
C LEU A 839 30.11 18.66 -13.05
N MET A 840 29.73 19.88 -13.44
CA MET A 840 28.52 20.08 -14.26
C MET A 840 28.67 19.56 -15.69
N MET A 841 29.89 19.51 -16.25
CA MET A 841 30.12 18.94 -17.58
C MET A 841 30.15 17.40 -17.55
N ASP A 842 30.59 16.81 -16.46
CA ASP A 842 30.51 15.38 -16.17
C ASP A 842 29.05 14.93 -16.03
N ALA A 843 28.24 15.66 -15.26
CA ALA A 843 26.79 15.44 -15.17
C ALA A 843 26.08 15.56 -16.54
N ALA A 844 26.51 16.50 -17.40
CA ALA A 844 25.97 16.66 -18.74
C ALA A 844 26.36 15.52 -19.70
N HIS A 845 27.53 14.91 -19.49
CA HIS A 845 27.97 13.69 -20.17
C HIS A 845 27.12 12.49 -19.73
N ASN A 846 27.00 12.24 -18.43
CA ASN A 846 26.21 11.13 -17.89
C ASN A 846 24.70 11.20 -18.29
N LEU A 847 24.12 12.41 -18.35
CA LEU A 847 22.75 12.62 -18.85
C LEU A 847 22.58 12.29 -20.34
N SER A 848 23.58 12.60 -21.17
CA SER A 848 23.58 12.28 -22.61
C SER A 848 23.45 10.77 -22.84
N ASP A 849 24.21 10.01 -22.05
CA ASP A 849 24.33 8.56 -22.20
C ASP A 849 23.09 7.84 -21.68
N GLU A 850 22.49 8.31 -20.58
CA GLU A 850 21.19 7.82 -20.10
C GLU A 850 20.09 8.02 -21.16
N VAL A 851 20.03 9.18 -21.82
CA VAL A 851 19.08 9.44 -22.93
C VAL A 851 19.37 8.56 -24.14
N ALA A 852 20.65 8.33 -24.49
CA ALA A 852 21.03 7.46 -25.60
C ALA A 852 20.64 5.98 -25.35
N ILE A 853 20.88 5.48 -24.13
CA ILE A 853 20.51 4.13 -23.70
C ILE A 853 18.99 3.96 -23.65
N LEU A 854 18.24 4.96 -23.15
CA LEU A 854 16.78 4.96 -23.14
C LEU A 854 16.21 4.83 -24.57
N LEU A 855 16.76 5.56 -25.53
CA LEU A 855 16.35 5.49 -26.93
C LEU A 855 16.72 4.16 -27.60
N LEU A 856 17.88 3.59 -27.26
CA LEU A 856 18.30 2.26 -27.72
C LEU A 856 17.37 1.15 -27.17
N PHE A 857 17.00 1.25 -25.89
CA PHE A 857 16.05 0.36 -25.23
C PHE A 857 14.65 0.46 -25.86
N LEU A 858 14.15 1.67 -26.11
CA LEU A 858 12.90 1.91 -26.84
C LEU A 858 12.94 1.34 -28.28
N ALA A 859 14.09 1.37 -28.95
CA ALA A 859 14.26 0.74 -30.27
C ALA A 859 14.15 -0.79 -30.21
N TYR A 860 14.65 -1.41 -29.13
CA TYR A 860 14.69 -2.86 -28.92
C TYR A 860 13.35 -3.45 -28.47
N VAL A 861 12.63 -2.77 -27.57
CA VAL A 861 11.41 -3.29 -26.94
C VAL A 861 10.15 -3.13 -27.81
N MET A 862 10.14 -2.26 -28.81
CA MET A 862 8.95 -2.07 -29.65
C MET A 862 8.83 -3.12 -30.78
N PRO A 863 7.70 -3.86 -30.90
CA PRO A 863 7.56 -4.98 -31.86
C PRO A 863 7.73 -4.62 -33.34
N SER A 864 7.46 -3.38 -33.71
CA SER A 864 7.61 -2.85 -35.07
C SER A 864 8.89 -2.03 -35.28
N GLY A 865 9.73 -1.92 -34.24
CA GLY A 865 10.84 -0.97 -34.15
C GLY A 865 10.39 0.49 -34.00
N LEU A 866 11.32 1.38 -33.60
CA LEU A 866 11.16 2.82 -33.79
C LEU A 866 11.25 3.14 -35.30
N SER A 867 10.42 4.07 -35.79
CA SER A 867 10.58 4.55 -37.17
C SER A 867 11.93 5.26 -37.32
N GLY A 868 12.61 5.08 -38.46
CA GLY A 868 13.92 5.70 -38.70
C GLY A 868 13.89 7.22 -38.52
N THR A 869 12.76 7.87 -38.84
CA THR A 869 12.51 9.29 -38.61
C THR A 869 12.44 9.66 -37.13
N LEU A 870 11.88 8.79 -36.27
CA LEU A 870 11.78 9.03 -34.83
C LEU A 870 13.10 8.76 -34.12
N ILE A 871 13.83 7.68 -34.48
CA ILE A 871 15.21 7.46 -34.03
C ILE A 871 16.06 8.68 -34.41
N TRP A 872 16.01 9.09 -35.68
CA TRP A 872 16.74 10.26 -36.16
C TRP A 872 16.35 11.53 -35.42
N SER A 873 15.06 11.82 -35.24
CA SER A 873 14.59 13.01 -34.53
C SER A 873 15.04 13.02 -33.08
N ALA A 874 14.97 11.88 -32.39
CA ALA A 874 15.37 11.77 -30.99
C ALA A 874 16.90 11.87 -30.82
N SER A 875 17.69 11.16 -31.64
CA SER A 875 19.15 11.28 -31.64
C SER A 875 19.62 12.68 -32.04
N PHE A 876 18.94 13.33 -32.99
CA PHE A 876 19.22 14.70 -33.41
C PHE A 876 18.87 15.73 -32.33
N LEU A 877 17.73 15.58 -31.64
CA LEU A 877 17.35 16.43 -30.51
C LEU A 877 18.27 16.22 -29.30
N ASN A 878 18.68 14.98 -29.00
CA ASN A 878 19.67 14.70 -27.96
C ASN A 878 21.01 15.40 -28.31
N SER A 879 21.51 15.16 -29.54
CA SER A 879 22.73 15.83 -30.03
C SER A 879 22.64 17.35 -29.99
N LEU A 880 21.49 17.94 -30.33
CA LEU A 880 21.26 19.38 -30.28
C LEU A 880 21.22 19.91 -28.84
N GLY A 881 20.62 19.17 -27.91
CA GLY A 881 20.62 19.47 -26.48
C GLY A 881 22.03 19.44 -25.89
N ILE A 882 22.82 18.43 -26.25
CA ILE A 882 24.24 18.29 -25.85
C ILE A 882 25.08 19.45 -26.43
N LEU A 883 24.90 19.80 -27.71
CA LEU A 883 25.58 20.95 -28.32
C LEU A 883 25.18 22.29 -27.65
N ALA A 884 23.91 22.45 -27.25
CA ALA A 884 23.43 23.65 -26.59
C ALA A 884 23.94 23.77 -25.14
N LEU A 885 23.81 22.70 -24.34
CA LEU A 885 24.27 22.65 -22.95
C LEU A 885 25.80 22.70 -22.86
N GLY A 886 26.48 21.88 -23.65
CA GLY A 886 27.94 21.88 -23.75
C GLY A 886 28.47 23.22 -24.27
N GLY A 887 27.84 23.82 -25.28
CA GLY A 887 28.17 25.16 -25.76
C GLY A 887 27.97 26.26 -24.70
N PHE A 888 26.89 26.19 -23.93
CA PHE A 888 26.65 27.10 -22.80
C PHE A 888 27.74 26.95 -21.72
N LEU A 889 28.07 25.71 -21.33
CA LEU A 889 29.12 25.43 -20.35
C LEU A 889 30.52 25.83 -20.85
N VAL A 890 30.82 25.72 -22.15
CA VAL A 890 32.04 26.26 -22.78
C VAL A 890 32.08 27.79 -22.68
N CYS A 891 30.98 28.49 -22.95
CA CYS A 891 30.90 29.94 -22.78
C CYS A 891 31.12 30.37 -21.32
N GLN A 892 30.52 29.65 -20.36
CA GLN A 892 30.75 29.87 -18.93
C GLN A 892 32.22 29.62 -18.54
N ALA A 893 32.82 28.54 -19.04
CA ALA A 893 34.22 28.22 -18.76
C ALA A 893 35.17 29.28 -19.34
N ALA A 894 34.93 29.73 -20.58
CA ALA A 894 35.69 30.81 -21.20
C ALA A 894 35.56 32.14 -20.42
N ALA A 895 34.35 32.47 -19.94
CA ALA A 895 34.14 33.64 -19.08
C ALA A 895 34.93 33.52 -17.76
N ARG A 896 34.94 32.33 -17.12
CA ARG A 896 35.68 32.08 -15.88
C ARG A 896 37.20 32.01 -16.03
N LEU A 897 37.73 31.81 -17.24
CA LEU A 897 39.16 31.99 -17.51
C LEU A 897 39.57 33.48 -17.54
N LEU A 898 38.66 34.38 -17.92
CA LEU A 898 38.89 35.83 -17.91
C LEU A 898 38.59 36.44 -16.55
N HIS A 899 37.58 35.92 -15.85
CA HIS A 899 37.12 36.36 -14.53
C HIS A 899 36.93 35.16 -13.60
N ALA A 900 37.99 34.78 -12.89
CA ALA A 900 37.97 33.60 -12.03
C ALA A 900 36.95 33.72 -10.87
N GLU A 901 36.02 32.77 -10.80
CA GLU A 901 35.07 32.63 -9.68
C GLU A 901 35.58 31.61 -8.65
N PRO A 902 35.23 31.74 -7.36
CA PRO A 902 35.55 30.72 -6.36
C PRO A 902 34.85 29.40 -6.64
N VAL A 903 35.58 28.29 -6.45
CA VAL A 903 35.10 26.91 -6.57
C VAL A 903 35.48 26.14 -5.30
N LEU A 904 34.53 25.42 -4.70
CA LEU A 904 34.76 24.60 -3.51
C LEU A 904 35.42 23.26 -3.89
N GLY A 905 36.72 23.32 -4.20
CA GLY A 905 37.49 22.21 -4.80
C GLY A 905 37.43 20.84 -4.09
N ILE A 906 37.02 20.76 -2.82
CA ILE A 906 36.81 19.47 -2.14
C ILE A 906 35.57 18.71 -2.64
N ILE A 907 34.53 19.42 -3.12
CA ILE A 907 33.28 18.80 -3.55
C ILE A 907 33.45 18.04 -4.88
N PRO A 908 34.11 18.59 -5.92
CA PRO A 908 34.45 17.84 -7.14
C PRO A 908 35.34 16.62 -6.92
N ILE A 909 36.23 16.65 -5.91
CA ILE A 909 37.03 15.48 -5.52
C ILE A 909 36.12 14.35 -5.03
N VAL A 910 35.22 14.64 -4.08
CA VAL A 910 34.36 13.61 -3.49
C VAL A 910 33.34 13.09 -4.50
N ALA A 911 32.66 13.98 -5.23
CA ALA A 911 31.64 13.60 -6.20
C ALA A 911 32.23 12.80 -7.38
N GLY A 912 33.30 13.29 -8.01
CA GLY A 912 33.95 12.60 -9.13
C GLY A 912 34.59 11.27 -8.73
N LEU A 913 35.09 11.12 -7.49
CA LEU A 913 35.55 9.81 -7.00
C LEU A 913 34.41 8.82 -6.81
N ILE A 914 33.23 9.26 -6.33
CA ILE A 914 32.04 8.41 -6.21
C ILE A 914 31.57 7.96 -7.60
N ALA A 915 31.49 8.88 -8.56
CA ALA A 915 31.12 8.58 -9.94
C ALA A 915 32.12 7.63 -10.63
N ALA A 916 33.42 7.89 -10.51
CA ALA A 916 34.47 7.03 -11.05
C ALA A 916 34.43 5.62 -10.46
N VAL A 917 34.16 5.48 -9.15
CA VAL A 917 33.99 4.17 -8.49
C VAL A 917 32.70 3.47 -8.96
N GLY A 918 31.60 4.21 -9.14
CA GLY A 918 30.35 3.66 -9.68
C GLY A 918 30.52 3.11 -11.09
N ASN A 919 31.00 3.94 -12.01
CA ASN A 919 31.22 3.58 -13.41
C ASN A 919 32.28 2.47 -13.56
N TYR A 920 33.35 2.48 -12.75
CA TYR A 920 34.31 1.38 -12.69
C TYR A 920 33.68 0.09 -12.13
N GLY A 921 32.78 0.19 -11.15
CA GLY A 921 32.04 -0.94 -10.59
C GLY A 921 31.19 -1.64 -11.65
N VAL A 922 30.44 -0.87 -12.44
CA VAL A 922 29.67 -1.39 -13.59
C VAL A 922 30.60 -2.04 -14.61
N ALA A 923 31.69 -1.38 -15.00
CA ALA A 923 32.68 -1.96 -15.90
C ALA A 923 33.29 -3.27 -15.34
N ALA A 924 33.57 -3.35 -14.04
CA ALA A 924 34.11 -4.55 -13.40
C ALA A 924 33.13 -5.74 -13.47
N VAL A 925 31.83 -5.50 -13.29
CA VAL A 925 30.76 -6.51 -13.45
C VAL A 925 30.67 -6.97 -14.91
N LEU A 926 30.62 -6.02 -15.86
CA LEU A 926 30.49 -6.34 -17.29
C LEU A 926 31.73 -7.04 -17.88
N ARG A 927 32.90 -6.92 -17.25
CA ARG A 927 34.21 -7.40 -17.75
C ARG A 927 34.21 -8.85 -18.23
N LYS A 928 33.52 -9.77 -17.54
CA LYS A 928 33.51 -11.20 -17.92
C LYS A 928 32.65 -11.42 -19.17
N ALA A 929 31.43 -10.88 -19.18
CA ALA A 929 30.48 -11.00 -20.29
C ALA A 929 30.92 -10.23 -21.56
N ALA A 930 31.65 -9.12 -21.40
CA ALA A 930 32.29 -8.35 -22.47
C ALA A 930 33.33 -9.14 -23.29
N THR A 931 33.73 -10.35 -22.85
CA THR A 931 34.62 -11.23 -23.62
C THR A 931 33.88 -12.04 -24.69
N SER A 932 32.60 -12.32 -24.46
CA SER A 932 31.74 -13.16 -25.32
C SER A 932 30.72 -12.37 -26.15
N ASP A 933 30.28 -11.20 -25.67
CA ASP A 933 29.22 -10.42 -26.32
C ASP A 933 29.73 -9.02 -26.78
N PRO A 934 29.62 -8.67 -28.08
CA PRO A 934 30.05 -7.37 -28.61
C PRO A 934 29.28 -6.15 -28.09
N ALA A 935 28.00 -6.29 -27.74
CA ALA A 935 27.19 -5.21 -27.19
C ALA A 935 27.55 -4.96 -25.72
N ILE A 936 27.72 -6.04 -24.94
CA ILE A 936 28.23 -5.92 -23.56
C ILE A 936 29.67 -5.39 -23.56
N ARG A 937 30.47 -5.74 -24.57
CA ARG A 937 31.81 -5.17 -24.76
C ARG A 937 31.79 -3.67 -25.03
N LEU A 938 30.81 -3.16 -25.77
CA LEU A 938 30.63 -1.72 -25.97
C LEU A 938 30.27 -1.02 -24.65
N ALA A 939 29.28 -1.56 -23.91
CA ALA A 939 28.90 -1.04 -22.60
C ALA A 939 30.06 -1.07 -21.58
N TYR A 940 30.87 -2.13 -21.59
CA TYR A 940 32.10 -2.24 -20.78
C TYR A 940 33.14 -1.17 -21.10
N VAL A 941 33.41 -0.93 -22.39
CA VAL A 941 34.35 0.11 -22.82
C VAL A 941 33.82 1.51 -22.52
N HIS A 942 32.51 1.71 -22.63
CA HIS A 942 31.82 2.96 -22.31
C HIS A 942 31.96 3.30 -20.81
N ASN A 943 31.48 2.43 -19.92
CA ASN A 943 31.57 2.63 -18.46
C ASN A 943 33.02 2.81 -17.97
N LEU A 944 34.00 2.15 -18.61
CA LEU A 944 35.42 2.36 -18.34
C LEU A 944 35.91 3.74 -18.81
N GLY A 945 35.34 4.27 -19.90
CA GLY A 945 35.53 5.65 -20.36
C GLY A 945 34.90 6.66 -19.41
N ASP A 946 33.66 6.42 -18.95
CA ASP A 946 32.95 7.33 -18.05
C ASP A 946 33.64 7.39 -16.67
N ALA A 947 34.20 6.27 -16.21
CA ALA A 947 35.08 6.24 -15.03
C ALA A 947 36.38 7.06 -15.21
N LEU A 948 36.85 7.28 -16.44
CA LEU A 948 37.99 8.15 -16.74
C LEU A 948 37.58 9.62 -16.89
N VAL A 949 36.39 9.90 -17.44
CA VAL A 949 35.83 11.26 -17.55
C VAL A 949 35.56 11.81 -16.14
N ALA A 950 35.00 11.00 -15.25
CA ALA A 950 34.75 11.34 -13.84
C ALA A 950 36.00 11.67 -13.00
N MET A 951 37.20 11.39 -13.51
CA MET A 951 38.46 11.83 -12.89
C MET A 951 38.84 13.28 -13.24
N ALA A 952 38.19 13.91 -14.22
CA ALA A 952 38.45 15.31 -14.57
C ALA A 952 37.99 16.31 -13.49
N PRO A 953 36.78 16.20 -12.89
CA PRO A 953 36.41 17.00 -11.71
C PRO A 953 37.32 16.73 -10.50
N VAL A 954 37.78 15.49 -10.32
CA VAL A 954 38.71 15.11 -9.23
C VAL A 954 40.04 15.83 -9.39
N ALA A 955 40.61 15.82 -10.60
CA ALA A 955 41.84 16.52 -10.93
C ALA A 955 41.69 18.04 -10.78
N ALA A 956 40.56 18.62 -11.21
CA ALA A 956 40.27 20.04 -11.05
C ALA A 956 40.24 20.44 -9.57
N GLY A 957 39.48 19.69 -8.77
CA GLY A 957 39.34 19.92 -7.34
C GLY A 957 40.68 19.80 -6.60
N LEU A 958 41.49 18.77 -6.89
CA LEU A 958 42.82 18.59 -6.32
C LEU A 958 43.74 19.78 -6.64
N LEU A 959 43.78 20.20 -7.91
CA LEU A 959 44.58 21.34 -8.34
C LEU A 959 44.13 22.64 -7.65
N ILE A 960 42.82 22.86 -7.49
CA ILE A 960 42.27 24.02 -6.77
C ILE A 960 42.66 24.01 -5.29
N VAL A 961 42.56 22.86 -4.62
CA VAL A 961 42.92 22.71 -3.20
C VAL A 961 44.41 22.98 -2.96
N VAL A 962 45.28 22.46 -3.82
CA VAL A 962 46.74 22.59 -3.69
C VAL A 962 47.25 23.96 -4.13
N THR A 963 46.82 24.48 -5.29
CA THR A 963 47.37 25.70 -5.88
C THR A 963 46.62 26.98 -5.48
N ARG A 964 45.38 26.87 -4.99
CA ARG A 964 44.43 27.97 -4.77
C ARG A 964 44.03 28.74 -6.04
N LEU A 965 44.33 28.23 -7.22
CA LEU A 965 43.94 28.83 -8.50
C LEU A 965 42.64 28.20 -9.02
N TYR A 966 41.54 28.96 -9.02
CA TYR A 966 40.22 28.46 -9.46
C TYR A 966 40.12 28.17 -10.96
N LEU A 967 41.07 28.65 -11.77
CA LEU A 967 41.12 28.44 -13.22
C LEU A 967 41.20 26.97 -13.67
N PHE A 968 41.57 26.04 -12.78
CA PHE A 968 41.68 24.63 -13.14
C PHE A 968 40.33 23.93 -13.35
N ASP A 969 39.25 24.40 -12.73
CA ASP A 969 37.89 23.91 -12.98
C ASP A 969 37.38 24.23 -14.40
N PRO A 970 37.36 25.50 -14.87
CA PRO A 970 36.99 25.79 -16.25
C PRO A 970 37.97 25.20 -17.28
N LEU A 971 39.27 25.06 -16.96
CA LEU A 971 40.21 24.38 -17.87
C LEU A 971 39.83 22.91 -18.11
N LEU A 972 39.56 22.14 -17.06
CA LEU A 972 39.18 20.73 -17.25
C LEU A 972 37.74 20.55 -17.73
N ALA A 973 36.83 21.48 -17.39
CA ALA A 973 35.52 21.55 -18.02
C ALA A 973 35.64 21.69 -19.55
N LEU A 974 36.55 22.54 -20.06
CA LEU A 974 36.82 22.69 -21.49
C LEU A 974 37.46 21.45 -22.13
N VAL A 975 38.22 20.65 -21.39
CA VAL A 975 38.77 19.38 -21.88
C VAL A 975 37.66 18.35 -22.09
N VAL A 976 36.80 18.14 -21.09
CA VAL A 976 35.63 17.25 -21.20
C VAL A 976 34.68 17.76 -22.30
N ALA A 977 34.43 19.07 -22.35
CA ALA A 977 33.67 19.72 -23.41
C ALA A 977 34.21 19.41 -24.80
N GLY A 978 35.53 19.49 -24.98
CA GLY A 978 36.19 19.23 -26.26
C GLY A 978 35.97 17.80 -26.73
N VAL A 979 36.04 16.83 -25.81
CA VAL A 979 35.76 15.42 -26.10
C VAL A 979 34.30 15.24 -26.50
N LEU A 980 33.36 15.61 -25.61
CA LEU A 980 31.91 15.46 -25.77
C LEU A 980 31.36 16.18 -27.02
N LEU A 981 31.73 17.45 -27.25
CA LEU A 981 31.29 18.16 -28.45
C LEU A 981 31.90 17.56 -29.72
N SER A 982 33.13 17.01 -29.67
CA SER A 982 33.76 16.39 -30.83
C SER A 982 33.18 15.01 -31.20
N SER A 983 32.75 14.22 -30.21
CA SER A 983 32.02 12.96 -30.46
C SER A 983 30.64 13.25 -31.04
N THR A 984 29.84 14.13 -30.42
CA THR A 984 28.52 14.51 -30.92
C THR A 984 28.56 15.11 -32.34
N LEU A 985 29.54 15.98 -32.63
CA LEU A 985 29.72 16.51 -34.01
C LEU A 985 30.16 15.43 -35.01
N ARG A 986 30.97 14.45 -34.59
CA ARG A 986 31.35 13.31 -35.43
C ARG A 986 30.14 12.42 -35.72
N GLU A 987 29.30 12.14 -34.74
CA GLU A 987 28.08 11.33 -34.89
C GLU A 987 27.07 12.00 -35.82
N LEU A 988 26.80 13.30 -35.65
CA LEU A 988 26.00 14.09 -36.58
C LEU A 988 26.56 14.05 -38.02
N ALA A 989 27.89 14.09 -38.18
CA ALA A 989 28.54 14.03 -39.49
C ALA A 989 28.54 12.63 -40.12
N VAL A 990 28.50 11.55 -39.33
CA VAL A 990 28.38 10.16 -39.78
C VAL A 990 26.93 9.83 -40.12
N SER A 991 25.98 10.20 -39.25
CA SER A 991 24.53 10.11 -39.48
C SER A 991 24.11 10.76 -40.81
N ARG A 992 24.75 11.87 -41.19
CA ARG A 992 24.55 12.55 -42.48
C ARG A 992 25.07 11.79 -43.71
N LYS A 993 25.99 10.82 -43.56
CA LYS A 993 26.60 10.08 -44.69
C LYS A 993 25.81 8.84 -45.12
N ASP A 994 25.21 8.11 -44.17
CA ASP A 994 24.28 7.02 -44.49
C ASP A 994 23.00 7.53 -45.19
N LEU A 995 22.76 8.85 -45.14
CA LEU A 995 21.69 9.56 -45.86
C LEU A 995 21.90 9.65 -47.40
N LEU A 996 23.14 9.46 -47.89
CA LEU A 996 23.50 9.71 -49.30
C LEU A 996 23.62 8.45 -50.17
N TRP A 997 23.45 7.26 -49.59
CA TRP A 997 23.47 6.01 -50.36
C TRP A 997 22.33 5.09 -49.93
N PRO A 998 21.34 4.81 -50.80
CA PRO A 998 20.25 3.92 -50.43
C PRO A 998 20.79 2.49 -50.31
N ARG A 999 20.78 1.93 -49.08
CA ARG A 999 20.85 0.47 -48.93
C ARG A 999 19.62 -0.11 -49.61
N LYS A 1000 19.86 -0.87 -50.69
CA LYS A 1000 18.81 -1.47 -51.51
C LYS A 1000 17.86 -2.30 -50.65
N VAL A 1001 16.57 -2.12 -50.87
CA VAL A 1001 15.57 -3.15 -50.57
C VAL A 1001 15.95 -4.40 -51.36
N ALA A 1002 16.15 -5.52 -50.67
CA ALA A 1002 16.28 -6.83 -51.27
C ALA A 1002 15.07 -7.67 -50.83
N CYS A 1003 14.13 -7.89 -51.76
CA CYS A 1003 13.09 -8.89 -51.61
C CYS A 1003 13.71 -10.30 -51.70
N GLY A 1004 13.10 -11.31 -51.04
CA GLY A 1004 13.54 -12.71 -51.10
C GLY A 1004 13.18 -13.41 -52.43
N PRO A 1005 13.06 -14.76 -52.50
CA PRO A 1005 13.20 -15.79 -51.46
C PRO A 1005 14.14 -16.96 -51.87
N HIS A 1006 13.96 -18.14 -51.24
CA HIS A 1006 14.47 -19.51 -51.55
C HIS A 1006 15.64 -20.13 -50.72
N HIS A 1007 15.58 -21.47 -50.70
CA HIS A 1007 16.22 -22.45 -49.81
C HIS A 1007 17.64 -22.89 -50.21
N SER A 1008 18.20 -23.71 -49.32
CA SER A 1008 19.15 -24.84 -49.51
C SER A 1008 20.64 -24.57 -49.27
N GLY A 1009 21.25 -25.48 -48.51
CA GLY A 1009 22.58 -25.40 -47.91
C GLY A 1009 22.57 -26.12 -46.57
#